data_AF-A0A0H3I2S8-F1
#
_entry.id   AF-A0A0H3I2S8-F1
#
_cell.length_a   1.000
_cell.length_b   1.000
_cell.length_c   1.000
_cell.angle_alpha   90.00
_cell.angle_beta   90.00
_cell.angle_gamma   90.00
#
_symmetry.space_group_name_H-M   'P 1'
#
loop_
_entity.id
_entity.type
_entity.pdbx_description
1 polymer ?
#
loop_
_entity_poly.entity_id
_entity_poly.type
_entity_poly.pdbx_seq_one_letter_code
_entity_poly.pdbx_strand_id
1 'polypeptide(L)'
;MTKKQPLTKVRLSQMYGYGLEPHELINCLKECKQKLVMAGAKADNLPKTRPQQLRFFTELQPKAQSVIQKWLRTNTQFPEQDDPNKILNEILLKEKNGDEGESSKPLWRDILGFYISQPCPEIIERFLNDEPILSPHNDVEEDSESLPEHQFINVTEDDLEKCLLISQGLDAPSDRILPMFVAGLVDTLNGEQEAANIWKEKLSTHVLPMAQKLESIITEFEFAHNQKEADGAEFLSAEFITTEDMNDCVVDSIAFVGAITKLLPDAFFVSPIALFVNDKLWSLSEEQAKNLYPHRGEVVGFINNYTKSFTQGELGVWQAEHRPSDKPAQYVLADYQSRVYPVVRLPHLSSDPDSVREWLLTQYQPQDESPAIFLLDDGVALRFPGDLSDPKKYDFDVPLDSYRKLACIELHSQKTTIVTQLPATSEKYDCAPAGTWIKRLMKLNYSSINFPVFNKTHLQNLNHFIIEHEPESHAYLRALAHLEQIADSRELLDDMVQRLLKLPVIDAQINIEKKAILADYESEQEQLRQAITSLTDKKAQLELEIDKQKKHLKTETEKSKKALRQQEVELDSRIRQTFENASQAGVETLAQAALLRALVADVSMPVSQSELTVKQDPAMAMPQSEPHLSPRAAEITSKRQLLTVVEEQASATGLSETLLSGIVAAANVTPIVGLLGKHTKKALFAIANIFSGGIRGEVSIHGDLFSISDLMKSPVLVRSVENTCSMTLGDFLLHQQDHKLPTVVELRGFNRMPPETLLPELSECLASDGQASGFCWVDQHQTLRHLSISQPILFVLTFAVGKSTFPLQGPTAHRLPMFLAEFIWGDEQPANNTADITPTFVTSVLWQSLYTSIRQSNAHHSNEQQILQTTLKSFHYSDEKSQAITKLAFESGRSTSEKIVSDIEPLAPALTNYAREITQGEAAAVLDCLFQS
;
A
#
# COMPACT_ATOMS: atom_id res chain seq x y z
N MET A 1 -15.20 45.46 -39.01
CA MET A 1 -14.72 46.17 -37.80
C MET A 1 -14.79 45.24 -36.60
N THR A 2 -13.76 44.41 -36.42
CA THR A 2 -13.59 43.52 -35.27
C THR A 2 -13.03 44.33 -34.10
N LYS A 3 -13.80 44.47 -33.02
CA LYS A 3 -13.36 45.13 -31.79
C LYS A 3 -12.15 44.36 -31.25
N LYS A 4 -10.96 44.98 -31.24
CA LYS A 4 -9.80 44.48 -30.50
C LYS A 4 -10.23 44.27 -29.04
N GLN A 5 -10.24 43.02 -28.57
CA GLN A 5 -10.30 42.75 -27.13
C GLN A 5 -9.06 43.41 -26.50
N PRO A 6 -9.20 44.10 -25.36
CA PRO A 6 -8.05 44.72 -24.70
C PRO A 6 -7.08 43.61 -24.27
N LEU A 7 -5.83 43.65 -24.77
CA LEU A 7 -4.78 42.64 -24.55
C LEU A 7 -4.53 42.36 -23.05
N THR A 8 -4.81 43.32 -22.18
CA THR A 8 -4.81 43.22 -20.71
C THR A 8 -5.60 42.02 -20.17
N LYS A 9 -6.67 41.60 -20.87
CA LYS A 9 -7.51 40.47 -20.44
C LYS A 9 -6.88 39.11 -20.77
N VAL A 10 -5.91 39.06 -21.67
CA VAL A 10 -5.27 37.81 -22.12
C VAL A 10 -4.31 37.32 -21.04
N ARG A 11 -3.41 38.16 -20.53
CA ARG A 11 -2.44 37.78 -19.48
C ARG A 11 -3.11 37.41 -18.16
N LEU A 12 -4.16 38.14 -17.75
CA LEU A 12 -4.96 37.76 -16.60
C LEU A 12 -5.69 36.41 -16.80
N SER A 13 -6.16 36.12 -18.02
CA SER A 13 -6.77 34.82 -18.32
C SER A 13 -5.76 33.68 -18.32
N GLN A 14 -4.51 33.92 -18.74
CA GLN A 14 -3.41 32.96 -18.71
C GLN A 14 -2.97 32.69 -17.27
N MET A 15 -2.84 33.74 -16.43
CA MET A 15 -2.53 33.59 -15.01
C MET A 15 -3.57 32.72 -14.29
N TYR A 16 -4.87 32.98 -14.46
CA TYR A 16 -5.91 32.13 -13.85
C TYR A 16 -6.06 30.77 -14.53
N GLY A 17 -5.70 30.64 -15.80
CA GLY A 17 -5.82 29.41 -16.59
C GLY A 17 -4.75 28.37 -16.27
N TYR A 18 -3.51 28.84 -16.10
CA TYR A 18 -2.31 28.04 -15.89
C TYR A 18 -1.83 28.04 -14.43
N GLY A 19 -2.09 29.09 -13.66
CA GLY A 19 -1.67 29.19 -12.26
C GLY A 19 -2.62 28.57 -11.24
N LEU A 20 -3.91 28.43 -11.56
CA LEU A 20 -4.90 27.76 -10.70
C LEU A 20 -5.24 26.36 -11.18
N GLU A 21 -5.34 25.45 -10.22
CA GLU A 21 -5.83 24.10 -10.49
C GLU A 21 -7.35 24.09 -10.74
N PRO A 22 -7.86 23.16 -11.57
CA PRO A 22 -9.28 23.11 -11.91
C PRO A 22 -10.22 22.99 -10.70
N HIS A 23 -9.78 22.30 -9.64
CA HIS A 23 -10.55 22.13 -8.41
C HIS A 23 -10.54 23.40 -7.54
N GLU A 24 -9.43 24.16 -7.52
CA GLU A 24 -9.31 25.44 -6.80
C GLU A 24 -10.29 26.48 -7.39
N LEU A 25 -10.43 26.55 -8.72
CA LEU A 25 -11.39 27.41 -9.41
C LEU A 25 -12.84 27.10 -9.04
N ILE A 26 -13.20 25.81 -9.01
CA ILE A 26 -14.56 25.37 -8.69
C ILE A 26 -14.90 25.64 -7.23
N ASN A 27 -13.97 25.35 -6.32
CA ASN A 27 -14.17 25.55 -4.88
C ASN A 27 -14.25 27.04 -4.52
N CYS A 28 -13.37 27.86 -5.11
CA CYS A 28 -13.40 29.32 -4.95
C CYS A 28 -14.78 29.90 -5.32
N LEU A 29 -15.32 29.52 -6.48
CA LEU A 29 -16.63 30.00 -6.93
C LEU A 29 -17.80 29.51 -6.06
N LYS A 30 -17.76 28.26 -5.59
CA LYS A 30 -18.79 27.71 -4.70
C LYS A 30 -18.82 28.40 -3.34
N GLU A 31 -17.65 28.57 -2.73
CA GLU A 31 -17.53 29.11 -1.37
C GLU A 31 -17.66 30.64 -1.33
N CYS A 32 -17.18 31.35 -2.36
CA CYS A 32 -17.30 32.79 -2.45
C CYS A 32 -18.65 33.27 -3.03
N LYS A 33 -19.55 32.37 -3.47
CA LYS A 33 -20.80 32.73 -4.17
C LYS A 33 -21.57 33.86 -3.49
N GLN A 34 -21.90 33.71 -2.20
CA GLN A 34 -22.67 34.72 -1.46
C GLN A 34 -21.93 36.05 -1.34
N LYS A 35 -20.61 36.01 -1.08
CA LYS A 35 -19.75 37.20 -0.93
C LYS A 35 -19.56 37.92 -2.27
N LEU A 36 -19.50 37.20 -3.38
CA LEU A 36 -19.41 37.74 -4.75
C LEU A 36 -20.71 38.42 -5.18
N VAL A 37 -21.87 37.84 -4.87
CA VAL A 37 -23.18 38.48 -5.11
C VAL A 37 -23.30 39.77 -4.29
N MET A 38 -22.93 39.75 -3.01
CA MET A 38 -22.91 40.95 -2.16
C MET A 38 -21.93 42.03 -2.65
N ALA A 39 -20.84 41.63 -3.31
CA ALA A 39 -19.86 42.54 -3.92
C ALA A 39 -20.26 43.04 -5.32
N GLY A 40 -21.47 42.69 -5.81
CA GLY A 40 -22.02 43.17 -7.08
C GLY A 40 -21.66 42.35 -8.31
N ALA A 41 -21.09 41.15 -8.15
CA ALA A 41 -20.83 40.24 -9.27
C ALA A 41 -22.08 39.47 -9.70
N LYS A 42 -22.26 39.23 -11.01
CA LYS A 42 -23.36 38.43 -11.58
C LYS A 42 -23.18 36.92 -11.32
N ALA A 43 -23.16 36.51 -10.05
CA ALA A 43 -22.83 35.15 -9.62
C ALA A 43 -24.05 34.27 -9.27
N ASP A 44 -25.28 34.68 -9.65
CA ASP A 44 -26.52 33.94 -9.36
C ASP A 44 -26.50 32.52 -9.96
N ASN A 45 -25.96 32.41 -11.18
CA ASN A 45 -25.66 31.15 -11.86
C ASN A 45 -24.14 31.02 -12.06
N LEU A 46 -23.51 30.07 -11.35
CA LEU A 46 -22.07 29.85 -11.47
C LEU A 46 -21.73 29.20 -12.84
N PRO A 47 -20.65 29.66 -13.51
CA PRO A 47 -20.21 29.09 -14.77
C PRO A 47 -19.74 27.63 -14.59
N LYS A 48 -20.21 26.74 -15.49
CA LYS A 48 -19.97 25.29 -15.40
C LYS A 48 -18.76 24.80 -16.18
N THR A 49 -18.34 25.53 -17.22
CA THR A 49 -17.19 25.14 -18.06
C THR A 49 -15.96 26.02 -17.78
N ARG A 50 -14.76 25.43 -17.83
CA ARG A 50 -13.48 26.11 -17.59
C ARG A 50 -13.31 27.43 -18.36
N PRO A 51 -13.59 27.53 -19.68
CA PRO A 51 -13.49 28.81 -20.39
C PRO A 51 -14.52 29.86 -19.92
N GLN A 52 -15.71 29.44 -19.43
CA GLN A 52 -16.69 30.36 -18.86
C GLN A 52 -16.27 30.84 -17.46
N GLN A 53 -15.62 29.97 -16.68
CA GLN A 53 -15.04 30.32 -15.38
C GLN A 53 -13.92 31.34 -15.55
N LEU A 54 -12.97 31.10 -16.47
CA LEU A 54 -11.87 32.05 -16.71
C LEU A 54 -12.38 33.41 -17.20
N ARG A 55 -13.35 33.43 -18.13
CA ARG A 55 -14.01 34.68 -18.54
C ARG A 55 -14.68 35.39 -17.37
N PHE A 56 -15.36 34.65 -16.51
CA PHE A 56 -15.99 35.22 -15.31
C PHE A 56 -14.95 35.89 -14.39
N PHE A 57 -13.82 35.22 -14.08
CA PHE A 57 -12.77 35.80 -13.24
C PHE A 57 -12.15 37.08 -13.83
N THR A 58 -11.95 37.13 -15.15
CA THR A 58 -11.41 38.32 -15.84
C THR A 58 -12.38 39.50 -15.94
N GLU A 59 -13.69 39.29 -15.74
CA GLU A 59 -14.73 40.33 -15.87
C GLU A 59 -15.24 40.85 -14.51
N LEU A 60 -14.64 40.40 -13.40
CA LEU A 60 -15.03 40.82 -12.06
C LEU A 60 -14.65 42.27 -11.75
N GLN A 61 -15.53 42.95 -11.00
CA GLN A 61 -15.25 44.28 -10.48
C GLN A 61 -14.18 44.21 -9.36
N PRO A 62 -13.41 45.30 -9.10
CA PRO A 62 -12.33 45.30 -8.10
C PRO A 62 -12.74 44.85 -6.70
N LYS A 63 -13.96 45.21 -6.27
CA LYS A 63 -14.54 44.77 -4.98
C LYS A 63 -14.83 43.27 -4.91
N ALA A 64 -15.08 42.62 -6.05
CA ALA A 64 -15.30 41.19 -6.14
C ALA A 64 -13.98 40.42 -6.36
N GLN A 65 -13.00 41.03 -7.04
CA GLN A 65 -11.64 40.48 -7.18
C GLN A 65 -10.93 40.36 -5.82
N SER A 66 -11.12 41.32 -4.91
CA SER A 66 -10.54 41.26 -3.56
C SER A 66 -11.10 40.10 -2.72
N VAL A 67 -12.36 39.69 -2.95
CA VAL A 67 -12.97 38.51 -2.30
C VAL A 67 -12.26 37.23 -2.76
N ILE A 68 -11.94 37.13 -4.05
CA ILE A 68 -11.24 35.98 -4.63
C ILE A 68 -9.79 35.93 -4.16
N GLN A 69 -9.07 37.06 -4.23
CA GLN A 69 -7.70 37.15 -3.73
C GLN A 69 -7.61 36.75 -2.26
N LYS A 70 -8.56 37.20 -1.43
CA LYS A 70 -8.62 36.81 0.00
C LYS A 70 -8.85 35.32 0.18
N TRP A 71 -9.72 34.71 -0.62
CA TRP A 71 -9.96 33.27 -0.56
C TRP A 71 -8.74 32.45 -0.97
N LEU A 72 -8.06 32.85 -2.06
CA LEU A 72 -6.86 32.18 -2.52
C LEU A 72 -5.74 32.26 -1.47
N ARG A 73 -5.53 33.41 -0.82
CA ARG A 73 -4.56 33.52 0.31
C ARG A 73 -4.80 32.50 1.42
N THR A 74 -6.05 32.23 1.74
CA THR A 74 -6.41 31.40 2.91
C THR A 74 -6.41 29.90 2.57
N ASN A 75 -6.73 29.55 1.33
CA ASN A 75 -7.05 28.17 0.96
C ASN A 75 -6.09 27.53 -0.06
N THR A 76 -5.09 28.26 -0.56
CA THR A 76 -4.12 27.72 -1.53
C THR A 76 -2.69 27.86 -1.03
N GLN A 77 -1.87 26.82 -1.26
CA GLN A 77 -0.44 26.81 -0.94
C GLN A 77 0.36 27.20 -2.19
N PHE A 78 1.29 28.13 -2.02
CA PHE A 78 2.23 28.58 -3.04
C PHE A 78 3.65 28.15 -2.64
N PRO A 79 4.49 27.72 -3.59
CA PRO A 79 5.90 27.41 -3.35
C PRO A 79 6.70 28.66 -2.95
N GLU A 80 7.94 28.46 -2.47
CA GLU A 80 8.87 29.57 -2.18
C GLU A 80 9.09 30.42 -3.44
N GLN A 81 8.87 31.72 -3.31
CA GLN A 81 8.82 32.65 -4.43
C GLN A 81 10.23 33.07 -4.84
N ASP A 82 10.66 32.66 -6.04
CA ASP A 82 11.91 33.10 -6.69
C ASP A 82 11.86 34.59 -7.12
N ASP A 83 13.01 35.20 -7.45
CA ASP A 83 13.07 36.62 -7.85
C ASP A 83 12.07 36.95 -8.99
N PRO A 84 11.15 37.92 -8.80
CA PRO A 84 10.14 38.28 -9.81
C PRO A 84 10.73 38.67 -11.16
N ASN A 85 11.97 39.17 -11.23
CA ASN A 85 12.63 39.48 -12.50
C ASN A 85 13.02 38.21 -13.28
N LYS A 86 13.48 37.18 -12.56
CA LYS A 86 13.94 35.92 -13.15
C LYS A 86 12.77 35.13 -13.76
N ILE A 87 11.67 35.03 -13.01
CA ILE A 87 10.43 34.36 -13.47
C ILE A 87 9.87 35.05 -14.71
N LEU A 88 9.87 36.38 -14.72
CA LEU A 88 9.37 37.16 -15.86
C LEU A 88 10.21 36.96 -17.13
N ASN A 89 11.53 36.97 -16.97
CA ASN A 89 12.46 36.72 -18.07
C ASN A 89 12.29 35.32 -18.64
N GLU A 90 12.10 34.30 -17.80
CA GLU A 90 11.85 32.92 -18.24
C GLU A 90 10.52 32.76 -18.99
N ILE A 91 9.45 33.43 -18.54
CA ILE A 91 8.16 33.42 -19.27
C ILE A 91 8.30 34.12 -20.62
N LEU A 92 8.94 35.29 -20.67
CA LEU A 92 9.16 36.03 -21.92
C LEU A 92 10.08 35.26 -22.89
N LEU A 93 11.05 34.49 -22.38
CA LEU A 93 11.90 33.63 -23.20
C LEU A 93 11.11 32.45 -23.78
N LYS A 94 10.26 31.81 -22.97
CA LYS A 94 9.39 30.70 -23.41
C LYS A 94 8.32 31.16 -24.41
N GLU A 95 7.73 32.35 -24.23
CA GLU A 95 6.82 32.95 -25.20
C GLU A 95 7.50 33.22 -26.56
N LYS A 96 8.77 33.66 -26.56
CA LYS A 96 9.54 33.87 -27.80
C LYS A 96 9.86 32.56 -28.53
N ASN A 97 10.03 31.47 -27.79
CA ASN A 97 10.37 30.16 -28.34
C ASN A 97 9.15 29.34 -28.79
N GLY A 98 7.92 29.85 -28.59
CA GLY A 98 6.68 29.17 -28.98
C GLY A 98 6.27 28.01 -28.07
N ASP A 99 6.84 27.94 -26.87
CA ASP A 99 6.72 26.82 -25.94
C ASP A 99 5.55 27.06 -24.93
N GLU A 100 4.32 27.19 -25.43
CA GLU A 100 3.12 27.49 -24.63
C GLU A 100 2.52 26.24 -23.92
N GLY A 101 3.38 25.37 -23.38
CA GLY A 101 3.00 24.07 -22.79
C GLY A 101 2.89 24.04 -21.25
N GLU A 102 2.65 22.82 -20.72
CA GLU A 102 2.57 22.51 -19.27
C GLU A 102 3.81 22.94 -18.47
N SER A 103 4.95 23.11 -19.14
CA SER A 103 6.23 23.59 -18.59
C SER A 103 6.19 25.07 -18.13
N SER A 104 5.14 25.82 -18.46
CA SER A 104 4.93 27.21 -18.02
C SER A 104 3.98 27.33 -16.82
N LYS A 105 3.21 26.28 -16.49
CA LYS A 105 2.30 26.24 -15.34
C LYS A 105 2.93 26.64 -13.99
N PRO A 106 4.12 26.13 -13.59
CA PRO A 106 4.71 26.51 -12.32
C PRO A 106 5.04 28.02 -12.28
N LEU A 107 5.60 28.56 -13.36
CA LEU A 107 5.93 29.99 -13.47
C LEU A 107 4.67 30.88 -13.37
N TRP A 108 3.55 30.46 -13.97
CA TRP A 108 2.26 31.16 -13.85
C TRP A 108 1.65 31.05 -12.45
N ARG A 109 1.91 29.94 -11.73
CA ARG A 109 1.48 29.78 -10.33
C ARG A 109 2.28 30.69 -9.39
N ASP A 110 3.55 30.93 -9.69
CA ASP A 110 4.39 31.87 -8.93
C ASP A 110 3.94 33.32 -9.15
N ILE A 111 3.63 33.71 -10.40
CA ILE A 111 3.01 35.01 -10.72
C ILE A 111 1.69 35.21 -9.96
N LEU A 112 0.85 34.18 -9.88
CA LEU A 112 -0.40 34.25 -9.11
C LEU A 112 -0.12 34.45 -7.62
N GLY A 113 0.89 33.77 -7.07
CA GLY A 113 1.36 33.96 -5.70
C GLY A 113 1.80 35.40 -5.43
N PHE A 114 2.52 36.03 -6.35
CA PHE A 114 2.92 37.44 -6.25
C PHE A 114 1.76 38.42 -6.44
N TYR A 115 0.84 38.15 -7.36
CA TYR A 115 -0.36 38.97 -7.55
C TYR A 115 -1.23 39.01 -6.30
N ILE A 116 -1.18 37.93 -5.52
CA ILE A 116 -1.93 37.78 -4.30
C ILE A 116 -1.12 38.29 -3.08
N SER A 117 0.20 38.44 -3.12
CA SER A 117 0.94 39.03 -2.00
C SER A 117 0.67 40.55 -1.89
N GLN A 118 0.72 41.10 -0.66
CA GLN A 118 0.52 42.54 -0.42
C GLN A 118 1.75 43.09 0.33
N PRO A 119 2.55 43.99 -0.28
CA PRO A 119 2.37 44.59 -1.61
C PRO A 119 2.76 43.66 -2.77
N CYS A 120 2.00 43.70 -3.87
CA CYS A 120 2.35 43.03 -5.12
C CYS A 120 3.55 43.75 -5.76
N PRO A 121 4.58 43.05 -6.26
CA PRO A 121 5.69 43.68 -6.97
C PRO A 121 5.22 44.48 -8.19
N GLU A 122 5.66 45.73 -8.30
CA GLU A 122 5.23 46.66 -9.35
C GLU A 122 5.50 46.12 -10.76
N ILE A 123 6.58 45.34 -10.92
CA ILE A 123 6.95 44.72 -12.20
C ILE A 123 5.93 43.68 -12.68
N ILE A 124 5.31 42.95 -11.75
CA ILE A 124 4.29 41.93 -12.05
C ILE A 124 2.95 42.61 -12.35
N GLU A 125 2.63 43.70 -11.64
CA GLU A 125 1.45 44.50 -11.94
C GLU A 125 1.53 45.14 -13.33
N ARG A 126 2.70 45.69 -13.70
CA ARG A 126 2.95 46.20 -15.06
C ARG A 126 2.89 45.10 -16.12
N PHE A 127 3.46 43.93 -15.86
CA PHE A 127 3.40 42.78 -16.78
C PHE A 127 1.97 42.30 -17.04
N LEU A 128 1.17 42.12 -15.99
CA LEU A 128 -0.23 41.67 -16.10
C LEU A 128 -1.11 42.72 -16.78
N ASN A 129 -0.75 44.01 -16.65
CA ASN A 129 -1.40 45.12 -17.35
C ASN A 129 -0.87 45.36 -18.77
N ASP A 130 0.09 44.56 -19.22
CA ASP A 130 0.72 44.64 -20.55
C ASP A 130 1.44 45.98 -20.81
N GLU A 131 1.95 46.59 -19.73
CA GLU A 131 2.76 47.81 -19.78
C GLU A 131 4.22 47.49 -20.12
N PRO A 132 4.93 48.36 -20.87
CA PRO A 132 6.32 48.11 -21.25
C PRO A 132 7.22 48.05 -20.01
N ILE A 133 7.82 46.88 -19.77
CA ILE A 133 8.79 46.67 -18.71
C ILE A 133 10.13 47.24 -19.20
N LEU A 134 10.50 48.41 -18.67
CA LEU A 134 11.86 48.94 -18.82
C LEU A 134 12.79 48.09 -17.94
N SER A 135 13.59 47.23 -18.57
CA SER A 135 14.67 46.52 -17.91
C SER A 135 15.60 47.53 -17.25
N PRO A 136 15.91 47.44 -15.95
CA PRO A 136 16.89 48.31 -15.31
C PRO A 136 18.30 47.77 -15.63
N HIS A 137 18.70 47.77 -16.90
CA HIS A 137 20.09 47.60 -17.34
C HIS A 137 20.23 48.04 -18.79
N ASN A 138 19.97 49.32 -19.04
CA ASN A 138 20.68 50.08 -20.06
C ASN A 138 20.73 51.54 -19.59
N ASP A 139 21.95 52.07 -19.58
CA ASP A 139 22.36 53.48 -19.45
C ASP A 139 22.76 54.01 -18.05
N VAL A 140 24.00 53.65 -17.69
CA VAL A 140 25.15 54.48 -17.22
C VAL A 140 24.93 55.56 -16.15
N GLU A 141 25.66 55.43 -15.04
CA GLU A 141 26.38 56.58 -14.46
C GLU A 141 27.71 56.13 -13.83
N GLU A 142 28.75 56.87 -14.22
CA GLU A 142 30.11 56.84 -13.71
C GLU A 142 30.11 57.10 -12.21
N ASP A 143 30.68 56.20 -11.42
CA ASP A 143 31.43 56.62 -10.26
C ASP A 143 32.66 55.73 -10.08
N SER A 144 33.77 56.42 -9.95
CA SER A 144 35.13 55.92 -10.03
C SER A 144 35.54 55.33 -8.71
N GLU A 145 36.04 54.09 -8.68
CA GLU A 145 37.14 53.70 -7.79
C GLU A 145 37.79 52.37 -8.23
N SER A 146 38.84 52.52 -9.03
CA SER A 146 40.01 51.64 -9.21
C SER A 146 39.80 50.11 -9.21
N LEU A 147 39.73 49.54 -10.41
CA LEU A 147 40.24 48.19 -10.70
C LEU A 147 41.29 48.26 -11.82
N PRO A 148 42.36 47.45 -11.78
CA PRO A 148 43.62 47.73 -12.46
C PRO A 148 43.53 47.56 -13.98
N GLU A 149 44.26 48.41 -14.69
CA GLU A 149 44.43 48.38 -16.15
C GLU A 149 45.02 47.04 -16.64
N HIS A 150 44.57 46.65 -17.85
CA HIS A 150 45.08 45.61 -18.76
C HIS A 150 44.38 44.24 -18.74
N GLN A 151 43.34 44.07 -19.58
CA GLN A 151 43.02 42.76 -20.20
C GLN A 151 41.96 42.75 -21.34
N PHE A 152 41.89 43.77 -22.20
CA PHE A 152 40.99 43.71 -23.37
C PHE A 152 41.76 43.40 -24.66
N ILE A 153 41.38 42.33 -25.37
CA ILE A 153 41.77 42.11 -26.77
C ILE A 153 40.92 43.07 -27.60
N ASN A 154 41.56 44.05 -28.25
CA ASN A 154 40.85 44.96 -29.14
C ASN A 154 40.56 44.24 -30.46
N VAL A 155 39.30 43.82 -30.68
CA VAL A 155 38.86 43.14 -31.90
C VAL A 155 38.42 44.19 -32.92
N THR A 156 38.99 44.13 -34.13
CA THR A 156 38.67 45.04 -35.23
C THR A 156 37.95 44.32 -36.37
N GLU A 157 37.27 45.05 -37.25
CA GLU A 157 36.61 44.46 -38.43
C GLU A 157 37.57 43.63 -39.30
N ASP A 158 38.84 44.05 -39.41
CA ASP A 158 39.89 43.31 -40.12
C ASP A 158 40.23 41.94 -39.47
N ASP A 159 40.04 41.79 -38.14
CA ASP A 159 40.21 40.50 -37.47
C ASP A 159 39.08 39.53 -37.83
N LEU A 160 37.86 40.04 -37.98
CA LEU A 160 36.68 39.23 -38.32
C LEU A 160 36.72 38.78 -39.79
N GLU A 161 37.14 39.66 -40.71
CA GLU A 161 37.33 39.29 -42.13
C GLU A 161 38.42 38.22 -42.29
N LYS A 162 39.52 38.33 -41.55
CA LYS A 162 40.59 37.33 -41.57
C LYS A 162 40.15 36.00 -40.96
N CYS A 163 39.39 36.00 -39.87
CA CYS A 163 38.81 34.77 -39.31
C CYS A 163 37.87 34.09 -40.31
N LEU A 164 37.08 34.87 -41.06
CA LEU A 164 36.20 34.34 -42.10
C LEU A 164 37.00 33.67 -43.23
N LEU A 165 38.08 34.30 -43.70
CA LEU A 165 38.95 33.74 -44.75
C LEU A 165 39.63 32.44 -44.28
N ILE A 166 40.12 32.41 -43.05
CA ILE A 166 40.72 31.21 -42.44
C ILE A 166 39.70 30.07 -42.32
N SER A 167 38.46 30.36 -41.90
CA SER A 167 37.40 29.36 -41.81
C SER A 167 36.98 28.76 -43.18
N GLN A 168 37.34 29.42 -44.28
CA GLN A 168 37.10 28.95 -45.65
C GLN A 168 38.30 28.21 -46.26
N GLY A 169 39.39 28.00 -45.49
CA GLY A 169 40.59 27.29 -45.94
C GLY A 169 41.53 28.13 -46.79
N LEU A 170 41.48 29.47 -46.70
CA LEU A 170 42.38 30.38 -47.40
C LEU A 170 43.48 30.91 -46.47
N ASP A 171 44.74 30.81 -46.91
CA ASP A 171 45.91 31.29 -46.15
C ASP A 171 45.90 32.81 -45.98
N ALA A 172 45.65 33.27 -44.75
CA ALA A 172 45.69 34.67 -44.37
C ALA A 172 46.54 34.86 -43.08
N PRO A 173 47.87 35.02 -43.20
CA PRO A 173 48.72 35.19 -42.02
C PRO A 173 48.44 36.52 -41.34
N SER A 174 48.18 36.47 -40.02
CA SER A 174 47.92 37.65 -39.19
C SER A 174 48.60 37.47 -37.83
N ASP A 175 49.30 38.49 -37.36
CA ASP A 175 49.97 38.48 -36.04
C ASP A 175 49.04 38.91 -34.90
N ARG A 176 47.72 38.93 -35.16
CA ARG A 176 46.70 39.30 -34.17
C ARG A 176 46.10 38.05 -33.53
N ILE A 177 45.78 38.17 -32.24
CA ILE A 177 45.46 37.02 -31.37
C ILE A 177 44.24 36.23 -31.87
N LEU A 178 43.17 36.90 -32.30
CA LEU A 178 41.92 36.24 -32.68
C LEU A 178 42.07 35.42 -33.98
N PRO A 179 42.64 35.94 -35.09
CA PRO A 179 42.94 35.13 -36.26
C PRO A 179 43.92 33.97 -35.99
N MET A 180 44.94 34.16 -35.15
CA MET A 180 45.88 33.07 -34.79
C MET A 180 45.18 31.93 -34.05
N PHE A 181 44.25 32.26 -33.15
CA PHE A 181 43.46 31.25 -32.44
C PHE A 181 42.52 30.49 -33.39
N VAL A 182 41.85 31.18 -34.31
CA VAL A 182 40.97 30.55 -35.29
C VAL A 182 41.75 29.67 -36.27
N ALA A 183 42.93 30.11 -36.74
CA ALA A 183 43.80 29.28 -37.57
C ALA A 183 44.27 28.02 -36.84
N GLY A 184 44.72 28.14 -35.59
CA GLY A 184 45.13 26.99 -34.80
C GLY A 184 44.00 25.99 -34.54
N LEU A 185 42.75 26.45 -34.38
CA LEU A 185 41.56 25.59 -34.27
C LEU A 185 41.20 24.90 -35.59
N VAL A 186 41.28 25.62 -36.71
CA VAL A 186 40.98 25.06 -38.05
C VAL A 186 42.03 24.02 -38.44
N ASP A 187 43.31 24.28 -38.18
CA ASP A 187 44.39 23.33 -38.48
C ASP A 187 44.32 22.08 -37.58
N THR A 188 43.89 22.22 -36.31
CA THR A 188 43.61 21.05 -35.45
C THR A 188 42.38 20.28 -35.89
N LEU A 189 41.33 20.94 -36.37
CA LEU A 189 40.14 20.29 -36.95
C LEU A 189 40.45 19.55 -38.26
N ASN A 190 41.39 20.06 -39.07
CA ASN A 190 41.81 19.44 -40.33
C ASN A 190 42.89 18.36 -40.16
N GLY A 191 43.38 18.13 -38.93
CA GLY A 191 44.39 17.12 -38.62
C GLY A 191 45.83 17.52 -38.96
N GLU A 192 46.10 18.78 -39.27
CA GLU A 192 47.42 19.30 -39.65
C GLU A 192 48.24 19.70 -38.41
N GLN A 193 48.69 18.71 -37.65
CA GLN A 193 49.35 18.88 -36.34
C GLN A 193 50.60 19.77 -36.39
N GLU A 194 51.41 19.70 -37.45
CA GLU A 194 52.60 20.53 -37.60
C GLU A 194 52.24 22.01 -37.81
N ALA A 195 51.18 22.30 -38.58
CA ALA A 195 50.69 23.67 -38.81
C ALA A 195 50.03 24.24 -37.54
N ALA A 196 49.20 23.44 -36.85
CA ALA A 196 48.58 23.84 -35.60
C ALA A 196 49.60 24.14 -34.48
N ASN A 197 50.71 23.40 -34.42
CA ASN A 197 51.77 23.65 -33.44
C ASN A 197 52.50 24.98 -33.67
N ILE A 198 52.64 25.43 -34.91
CA ILE A 198 53.20 26.75 -35.23
C ILE A 198 52.32 27.87 -34.65
N TRP A 199 50.99 27.72 -34.69
CA TRP A 199 50.07 28.70 -34.10
C TRP A 199 50.06 28.67 -32.58
N LYS A 200 50.13 27.47 -31.97
CA LYS A 200 50.27 27.32 -30.51
C LYS A 200 51.57 27.95 -29.98
N GLU A 201 52.68 27.77 -30.69
CA GLU A 201 53.96 28.41 -30.32
C GLU A 201 53.87 29.95 -30.40
N LYS A 202 53.22 30.48 -31.44
CA LYS A 202 52.98 31.93 -31.57
C LYS A 202 52.04 32.49 -30.49
N LEU A 203 51.01 31.75 -30.07
CA LEU A 203 50.08 32.18 -29.03
C LEU A 203 50.67 32.08 -27.62
N SER A 204 51.50 31.08 -27.35
CA SER A 204 52.19 30.90 -26.06
C SER A 204 53.29 31.93 -25.81
N THR A 205 53.98 32.37 -26.87
CA THR A 205 55.03 33.40 -26.82
C THR A 205 54.50 34.84 -26.82
N HIS A 206 53.18 35.03 -26.95
CA HIS A 206 52.56 36.35 -27.01
C HIS A 206 52.52 37.02 -25.63
N VAL A 207 52.75 38.34 -25.58
CA VAL A 207 52.91 39.14 -24.34
C VAL A 207 51.63 39.24 -23.49
N LEU A 208 50.48 38.82 -24.03
CA LEU A 208 49.17 38.94 -23.37
C LEU A 208 48.76 37.61 -22.74
N PRO A 209 48.41 37.56 -21.43
CA PRO A 209 48.03 36.32 -20.75
C PRO A 209 46.76 35.67 -21.31
N MET A 210 45.92 36.45 -21.99
CA MET A 210 44.73 35.93 -22.68
C MET A 210 45.10 35.09 -23.92
N ALA A 211 46.20 35.39 -24.60
CA ALA A 211 46.67 34.58 -25.75
C ALA A 211 47.19 33.21 -25.31
N GLN A 212 47.84 33.15 -24.13
CA GLN A 212 48.27 31.90 -23.51
C GLN A 212 47.08 31.04 -23.06
N LYS A 213 45.99 31.66 -22.57
CA LYS A 213 44.73 30.94 -22.31
C LYS A 213 44.06 30.40 -23.58
N LEU A 214 44.17 31.13 -24.69
CA LEU A 214 43.65 30.67 -25.97
C LEU A 214 44.47 29.49 -26.52
N GLU A 215 45.79 29.49 -26.32
CA GLU A 215 46.63 28.33 -26.62
C GLU A 215 46.22 27.10 -25.78
N SER A 216 46.01 27.27 -24.46
CA SER A 216 45.57 26.17 -23.60
C SER A 216 44.21 25.59 -24.02
N ILE A 217 43.32 26.44 -24.55
CA ILE A 217 42.03 25.99 -25.08
C ILE A 217 42.21 25.16 -26.36
N ILE A 218 43.17 25.50 -27.24
CA ILE A 218 43.46 24.69 -28.44
C ILE A 218 44.06 23.34 -28.03
N THR A 219 44.95 23.28 -27.04
CA THR A 219 45.52 22.02 -26.55
C THR A 219 44.49 21.15 -25.81
N GLU A 220 43.59 21.75 -25.01
CA GLU A 220 42.43 21.02 -24.45
C GLU A 220 41.50 20.49 -25.55
N PHE A 221 41.25 21.30 -26.59
CA PHE A 221 40.44 20.90 -27.74
C PHE A 221 41.09 19.75 -28.52
N GLU A 222 42.39 19.82 -28.79
CA GLU A 222 43.16 18.74 -29.43
C GLU A 222 43.16 17.46 -28.60
N PHE A 223 43.31 17.56 -27.27
CA PHE A 223 43.24 16.42 -26.38
C PHE A 223 41.86 15.76 -26.40
N ALA A 224 40.79 16.57 -26.37
CA ALA A 224 39.40 16.09 -26.46
C ALA A 224 39.06 15.52 -27.85
N HIS A 225 39.66 16.06 -28.92
CA HIS A 225 39.46 15.56 -30.28
C HIS A 225 40.20 14.23 -30.51
N ASN A 226 41.46 14.13 -30.06
CA ASN A 226 42.25 12.89 -30.13
C ASN A 226 41.70 11.78 -29.22
N GLN A 227 41.05 12.11 -28.09
CA GLN A 227 40.32 11.12 -27.28
C GLN A 227 39.09 10.55 -27.99
N LYS A 228 38.40 11.33 -28.84
CA LYS A 228 37.25 10.86 -29.63
C LYS A 228 37.62 9.87 -30.73
N GLU A 229 38.86 9.86 -31.21
CA GLU A 229 39.36 8.87 -32.20
C GLU A 229 39.91 7.58 -31.55
N ALA A 230 40.09 7.56 -30.22
CA ALA A 230 40.70 6.42 -29.52
C ALA A 230 39.69 5.36 -29.01
N ASP A 231 38.38 5.61 -29.05
CA ASP A 231 37.36 4.75 -28.44
C ASP A 231 36.49 3.97 -29.46
N GLY A 232 36.76 2.66 -29.56
CA GLY A 232 35.82 1.53 -29.69
C GLY A 232 34.89 1.38 -30.91
N ALA A 233 34.33 2.46 -31.46
CA ALA A 233 33.32 2.42 -32.52
C ALA A 233 33.89 2.92 -33.85
N GLU A 234 34.01 2.02 -34.84
CA GLU A 234 34.35 2.41 -36.21
C GLU A 234 33.14 3.11 -36.83
N PHE A 235 33.24 4.44 -36.99
CA PHE A 235 32.27 5.22 -37.74
C PHE A 235 32.64 5.23 -39.22
N LEU A 236 31.76 4.70 -40.07
CA LEU A 236 31.90 4.73 -41.52
C LEU A 236 30.87 5.72 -42.08
N SER A 237 31.32 6.70 -42.86
CA SER A 237 30.41 7.64 -43.53
C SER A 237 30.00 7.10 -44.89
N ALA A 238 28.69 6.98 -45.14
CA ALA A 238 28.18 6.52 -46.43
C ALA A 238 28.11 7.68 -47.43
N GLU A 239 29.04 7.71 -48.38
CA GLU A 239 29.04 8.68 -49.48
C GLU A 239 27.77 8.58 -50.34
N PHE A 240 27.39 9.68 -50.98
CA PHE A 240 26.30 9.68 -51.94
C PHE A 240 26.73 8.95 -53.22
N ILE A 241 25.87 8.08 -53.73
CA ILE A 241 26.14 7.41 -55.00
C ILE A 241 26.12 8.42 -56.16
N THR A 242 27.11 8.34 -57.06
CA THR A 242 27.12 9.19 -58.25
C THR A 242 26.13 8.68 -59.30
N THR A 243 25.60 9.57 -60.13
CA THR A 243 24.66 9.20 -61.21
C THR A 243 25.29 8.33 -62.30
N GLU A 244 26.62 8.28 -62.38
CA GLU A 244 27.36 7.45 -63.33
C GLU A 244 27.40 5.98 -62.87
N ASP A 245 27.66 5.75 -61.59
CA ASP A 245 27.70 4.40 -60.98
C ASP A 245 26.30 3.73 -60.91
N MET A 246 25.23 4.52 -60.94
CA MET A 246 23.86 4.03 -60.96
C MET A 246 23.45 3.35 -62.28
N ASN A 247 24.03 3.75 -63.41
CA ASN A 247 23.66 3.23 -64.73
C ASN A 247 24.22 1.83 -64.99
N ASP A 248 25.28 1.43 -64.26
CA ASP A 248 25.90 0.11 -64.34
C ASP A 248 25.32 -0.89 -63.33
N CYS A 249 24.41 -0.44 -62.45
CA CYS A 249 23.76 -1.30 -61.46
C CYS A 249 22.58 -2.07 -62.06
N VAL A 250 22.65 -3.41 -62.06
CA VAL A 250 21.48 -4.26 -62.35
C VAL A 250 20.52 -4.17 -61.15
N VAL A 251 19.46 -3.38 -61.27
CA VAL A 251 18.48 -3.13 -60.18
C VAL A 251 17.85 -4.42 -59.66
N ASP A 252 17.74 -5.45 -60.49
CA ASP A 252 17.29 -6.77 -60.08
C ASP A 252 18.31 -7.42 -59.15
N SER A 253 17.91 -7.73 -57.91
CA SER A 253 18.68 -8.45 -56.88
C SER A 253 19.61 -7.62 -55.98
N ILE A 254 19.63 -6.28 -56.06
CA ILE A 254 20.46 -5.46 -55.15
C ILE A 254 19.80 -5.35 -53.77
N ALA A 255 20.61 -5.51 -52.71
CA ALA A 255 20.18 -5.28 -51.34
C ALA A 255 20.20 -3.78 -51.01
N PHE A 256 19.15 -3.29 -50.37
CA PHE A 256 19.01 -1.88 -50.00
C PHE A 256 18.50 -1.73 -48.57
N VAL A 257 18.92 -0.67 -47.89
CA VAL A 257 18.35 -0.28 -46.60
C VAL A 257 17.12 0.57 -46.87
N GLY A 258 15.99 0.21 -46.27
CA GLY A 258 14.75 0.96 -46.45
C GLY A 258 13.88 1.02 -45.20
N ALA A 259 13.12 2.11 -45.09
CA ALA A 259 12.14 2.33 -44.02
C ALA A 259 10.72 2.00 -44.49
N ILE A 260 9.94 1.35 -43.64
CA ILE A 260 8.53 1.08 -43.91
C ILE A 260 7.72 2.37 -43.74
N THR A 261 7.27 2.95 -44.84
CA THR A 261 6.52 4.23 -44.83
C THR A 261 5.05 4.01 -44.52
N LYS A 262 4.47 2.89 -44.96
CA LYS A 262 3.04 2.61 -44.81
C LYS A 262 2.73 1.12 -44.71
N LEU A 263 1.95 0.76 -43.70
CA LEU A 263 1.43 -0.60 -43.47
C LEU A 263 -0.05 -0.68 -43.88
N LEU A 264 -0.43 -1.66 -44.69
CA LEU A 264 -1.81 -2.04 -45.03
C LEU A 264 -2.07 -3.49 -44.58
N PRO A 265 -3.33 -3.95 -44.50
CA PRO A 265 -3.66 -5.29 -44.01
C PRO A 265 -2.98 -6.44 -44.79
N ASP A 266 -2.78 -6.28 -46.10
CA ASP A 266 -2.22 -7.32 -46.98
C ASP A 266 -0.87 -6.94 -47.62
N ALA A 267 -0.44 -5.68 -47.49
CA ALA A 267 0.74 -5.15 -48.17
C ALA A 267 1.40 -4.01 -47.39
N PHE A 268 2.67 -3.73 -47.67
CA PHE A 268 3.41 -2.63 -47.06
C PHE A 268 4.33 -1.96 -48.08
N PHE A 269 4.66 -0.70 -47.85
CA PHE A 269 5.52 0.10 -48.72
C PHE A 269 6.83 0.42 -48.01
N VAL A 270 7.95 0.25 -48.72
CA VAL A 270 9.30 0.50 -48.24
C VAL A 270 9.95 1.58 -49.09
N SER A 271 10.43 2.64 -48.47
CA SER A 271 11.23 3.68 -49.12
C SER A 271 12.72 3.37 -48.95
N PRO A 272 13.51 3.28 -50.04
CA PRO A 272 14.94 3.00 -50.00
C PRO A 272 15.71 4.26 -49.59
N ILE A 273 16.63 4.09 -48.64
CA ILE A 273 17.44 5.15 -48.02
C ILE A 273 18.92 4.97 -48.37
N ALA A 274 19.37 3.74 -48.61
CA ALA A 274 20.74 3.43 -49.00
C ALA A 274 20.82 2.12 -49.81
N LEU A 275 21.88 1.95 -50.60
CA LEU A 275 22.14 0.75 -51.41
C LEU A 275 23.43 0.05 -50.98
N PHE A 276 23.43 -1.27 -51.03
CA PHE A 276 24.65 -2.07 -50.94
C PHE A 276 25.22 -2.33 -52.33
N VAL A 277 26.38 -1.74 -52.62
CA VAL A 277 27.13 -1.98 -53.86
C VAL A 277 28.55 -2.41 -53.48
N ASN A 278 28.95 -3.62 -53.91
CA ASN A 278 30.25 -4.22 -53.58
C ASN A 278 30.55 -4.24 -52.06
N ASP A 279 29.58 -4.68 -51.25
CA ASP A 279 29.64 -4.72 -49.77
C ASP A 279 29.88 -3.36 -49.07
N LYS A 280 29.76 -2.24 -49.80
CA LYS A 280 29.76 -0.88 -49.24
C LYS A 280 28.38 -0.26 -49.32
N LEU A 281 28.02 0.49 -48.27
CA LEU A 281 26.74 1.19 -48.19
C LEU A 281 26.87 2.60 -48.76
N TRP A 282 26.00 2.92 -49.71
CA TRP A 282 25.93 4.25 -50.34
C TRP A 282 24.61 4.92 -49.99
N SER A 283 24.65 6.19 -49.60
CA SER A 283 23.45 6.94 -49.26
C SER A 283 22.67 7.39 -50.50
N LEU A 284 21.34 7.30 -50.44
CA LEU A 284 20.43 7.73 -51.51
C LEU A 284 19.70 9.00 -51.11
N SER A 285 19.60 9.95 -52.05
CA SER A 285 18.65 11.05 -51.95
C SER A 285 17.24 10.64 -52.41
N GLU A 286 16.21 11.39 -52.03
CA GLU A 286 14.83 11.12 -52.47
C GLU A 286 14.67 11.18 -54.01
N GLU A 287 15.46 12.02 -54.67
CA GLU A 287 15.44 12.14 -56.14
C GLU A 287 16.08 10.91 -56.79
N GLN A 288 17.18 10.42 -56.21
CA GLN A 288 17.85 9.19 -56.66
C GLN A 288 16.98 7.94 -56.42
N ALA A 289 16.26 7.88 -55.30
CA ALA A 289 15.30 6.81 -55.02
C ALA A 289 14.16 6.74 -56.06
N LYS A 290 13.65 7.90 -56.50
CA LYS A 290 12.63 8.00 -57.57
C LYS A 290 13.17 7.64 -58.95
N ASN A 291 14.47 7.84 -59.19
CA ASN A 291 15.14 7.42 -60.42
C ASN A 291 15.31 5.90 -60.48
N LEU A 292 15.61 5.25 -59.34
CA LEU A 292 15.75 3.79 -59.24
C LEU A 292 14.41 3.06 -59.25
N TYR A 293 13.41 3.57 -58.52
CA TYR A 293 12.08 2.97 -58.40
C TYR A 293 11.01 3.95 -58.91
N PRO A 294 10.53 3.79 -60.15
CA PRO A 294 9.63 4.73 -60.81
C PRO A 294 8.32 4.96 -60.03
N HIS A 295 7.72 6.14 -60.22
CA HIS A 295 6.45 6.65 -59.66
C HIS A 295 6.49 7.29 -58.27
N ARG A 296 6.90 6.58 -57.22
CA ARG A 296 6.95 7.12 -55.84
C ARG A 296 8.30 6.97 -55.14
N GLY A 297 9.24 6.24 -55.74
CA GLY A 297 10.48 5.85 -55.06
C GLY A 297 10.25 4.78 -53.99
N GLU A 298 9.15 4.01 -54.03
CA GLU A 298 8.79 3.02 -53.01
C GLU A 298 8.67 1.61 -53.63
N VAL A 299 9.01 0.58 -52.86
CA VAL A 299 8.89 -0.84 -53.22
C VAL A 299 7.76 -1.49 -52.40
N VAL A 300 6.99 -2.39 -53.01
CA VAL A 300 5.83 -3.03 -52.36
C VAL A 300 6.16 -4.41 -51.83
N GLY A 301 5.89 -4.66 -50.56
CA GLY A 301 5.93 -5.98 -49.92
C GLY A 301 4.53 -6.53 -49.67
N PHE A 302 4.37 -7.85 -49.72
CA PHE A 302 3.15 -8.55 -49.34
C PHE A 302 3.37 -9.33 -48.04
N ILE A 303 2.54 -9.08 -47.02
CA ILE A 303 2.76 -9.59 -45.66
C ILE A 303 2.79 -11.14 -45.64
N ASN A 304 1.98 -11.78 -46.50
CA ASN A 304 1.90 -13.25 -46.61
C ASN A 304 3.22 -13.94 -46.99
N ASN A 305 4.20 -13.20 -47.51
CA ASN A 305 5.50 -13.77 -47.91
C ASN A 305 6.52 -13.80 -46.77
N TYR A 306 6.21 -13.19 -45.62
CA TYR A 306 7.14 -13.06 -44.50
C TYR A 306 6.53 -13.64 -43.22
N THR A 307 7.34 -14.36 -42.43
CA THR A 307 6.93 -14.92 -41.14
C THR A 307 7.00 -13.91 -39.98
N LYS A 308 7.57 -12.73 -40.23
CA LYS A 308 7.79 -11.67 -39.24
C LYS A 308 6.75 -10.56 -39.41
N SER A 309 6.23 -10.04 -38.30
CA SER A 309 5.40 -8.84 -38.27
C SER A 309 6.28 -7.59 -38.34
N PHE A 310 5.91 -6.65 -39.19
CA PHE A 310 6.64 -5.39 -39.37
C PHE A 310 5.85 -4.21 -38.82
N THR A 311 6.56 -3.20 -38.30
CA THR A 311 5.96 -1.94 -37.81
C THR A 311 6.23 -0.79 -38.78
N GLN A 312 5.36 0.22 -38.76
CA GLN A 312 5.59 1.45 -39.52
C GLN A 312 6.81 2.18 -38.92
N GLY A 313 7.72 2.66 -39.77
CA GLY A 313 8.99 3.26 -39.36
C GLY A 313 10.15 2.27 -39.20
N GLU A 314 9.92 0.95 -39.27
CA GLU A 314 11.00 -0.04 -39.12
C GLU A 314 12.01 0.04 -40.28
N LEU A 315 13.30 0.06 -39.94
CA LEU A 315 14.41 -0.01 -40.89
C LEU A 315 14.85 -1.48 -41.09
N GLY A 316 15.04 -1.86 -42.35
CA GLY A 316 15.48 -3.20 -42.72
C GLY A 316 16.37 -3.21 -43.96
N VAL A 317 17.09 -4.31 -44.14
CA VAL A 317 17.80 -4.64 -45.38
C VAL A 317 16.89 -5.53 -46.23
N TRP A 318 16.58 -5.04 -47.42
CA TRP A 318 15.58 -5.60 -48.32
C TRP A 318 16.18 -5.89 -49.68
N GLN A 319 15.58 -6.84 -50.41
CA GLN A 319 15.92 -7.10 -51.81
C GLN A 319 14.69 -6.91 -52.68
N ALA A 320 14.83 -6.19 -53.80
CA ALA A 320 13.75 -5.97 -54.77
C ALA A 320 13.93 -6.84 -56.03
N GLU A 321 12.80 -7.26 -56.60
CA GLU A 321 12.70 -7.91 -57.91
C GLU A 321 11.72 -7.13 -58.79
N HIS A 322 12.08 -6.91 -60.05
CA HIS A 322 11.17 -6.33 -61.03
C HIS A 322 10.13 -7.37 -61.48
N ARG A 323 8.84 -7.08 -61.26
CA ARG A 323 7.72 -7.87 -61.81
C ARG A 323 6.95 -7.03 -62.82
N PRO A 324 7.01 -7.38 -64.12
CA PRO A 324 6.28 -6.64 -65.15
C PRO A 324 4.78 -6.73 -64.90
N SER A 325 4.14 -5.58 -64.70
CA SER A 325 2.73 -5.45 -64.35
C SER A 325 2.17 -4.13 -64.91
N ASP A 326 0.89 -4.12 -65.30
CA ASP A 326 0.16 -2.93 -65.77
C ASP A 326 -0.15 -1.92 -64.62
N LYS A 327 0.21 -2.25 -63.38
CA LYS A 327 -0.01 -1.44 -62.18
C LYS A 327 1.23 -0.58 -61.85
N PRO A 328 1.07 0.55 -61.14
CA PRO A 328 2.17 1.49 -60.84
C PRO A 328 3.26 0.94 -59.89
N ALA A 329 3.08 -0.25 -59.32
CA ALA A 329 4.08 -0.93 -58.50
C ALA A 329 4.71 -2.07 -59.31
N GLN A 330 5.78 -1.75 -60.04
CA GLN A 330 6.52 -2.71 -60.88
C GLN A 330 7.65 -3.41 -60.12
N TYR A 331 8.01 -2.92 -58.93
CA TYR A 331 9.04 -3.52 -58.07
C TYR A 331 8.40 -4.07 -56.80
N VAL A 332 8.68 -5.36 -56.53
CA VAL A 332 8.16 -6.10 -55.39
C VAL A 332 9.31 -6.59 -54.53
N LEU A 333 9.14 -6.58 -53.21
CA LEU A 333 10.13 -7.15 -52.30
C LEU A 333 10.24 -8.66 -52.52
N ALA A 334 11.45 -9.14 -52.79
CA ALA A 334 11.77 -10.54 -53.00
C ALA A 334 12.18 -11.22 -51.69
N ASP A 335 12.99 -10.55 -50.87
CA ASP A 335 13.54 -11.11 -49.64
C ASP A 335 13.83 -10.05 -48.56
N TYR A 336 13.91 -10.50 -47.31
CA TYR A 336 14.28 -9.72 -46.12
C TYR A 336 15.55 -10.31 -45.49
N GLN A 337 16.65 -9.56 -45.48
CA GLN A 337 17.95 -10.07 -45.04
C GLN A 337 18.19 -9.85 -43.54
N SER A 338 18.10 -8.60 -43.07
CA SER A 338 18.38 -8.27 -41.68
C SER A 338 17.64 -7.01 -41.22
N ARG A 339 17.52 -6.84 -39.90
CA ARG A 339 17.01 -5.61 -39.28
C ARG A 339 18.13 -4.58 -39.19
N VAL A 340 17.77 -3.32 -39.39
CA VAL A 340 18.68 -2.18 -39.22
C VAL A 340 18.24 -1.40 -37.98
N TYR A 341 19.19 -1.05 -37.12
CA TYR A 341 18.92 -0.36 -35.86
C TYR A 341 19.37 1.10 -35.94
N PRO A 342 18.53 2.07 -35.59
CA PRO A 342 18.96 3.46 -35.40
C PRO A 342 19.80 3.58 -34.12
N VAL A 343 20.83 4.42 -34.16
CA VAL A 343 21.73 4.68 -33.03
C VAL A 343 21.37 6.00 -32.36
N VAL A 344 21.17 5.97 -31.05
CA VAL A 344 20.89 7.13 -30.20
C VAL A 344 22.07 7.34 -29.26
N ARG A 345 22.65 8.54 -29.24
CA ARG A 345 23.79 8.85 -28.37
C ARG A 345 23.31 9.26 -26.98
N LEU A 346 23.96 8.73 -25.94
CA LEU A 346 23.71 9.02 -24.53
C LEU A 346 24.91 9.75 -23.94
N PRO A 347 24.69 10.89 -23.26
CA PRO A 347 25.76 11.70 -22.67
C PRO A 347 26.21 11.15 -21.31
N HIS A 348 26.40 9.84 -21.21
CA HIS A 348 26.77 9.13 -19.98
C HIS A 348 27.79 8.03 -20.29
N LEU A 349 28.71 7.80 -19.35
CA LEU A 349 29.73 6.76 -19.42
C LEU A 349 29.16 5.41 -18.96
N SER A 350 29.70 4.28 -19.44
CA SER A 350 29.26 2.95 -18.98
C SER A 350 29.55 2.67 -17.51
N SER A 351 30.45 3.45 -16.89
CA SER A 351 30.71 3.39 -15.45
C SER A 351 29.53 3.86 -14.60
N ASP A 352 28.58 4.61 -15.16
CA ASP A 352 27.42 5.17 -14.44
C ASP A 352 26.06 4.62 -14.96
N PRO A 353 25.73 3.37 -14.62
CA PRO A 353 24.50 2.71 -15.05
C PRO A 353 23.21 3.33 -14.48
N ASP A 354 23.27 4.03 -13.36
CA ASP A 354 22.10 4.63 -12.73
C ASP A 354 21.66 5.89 -13.48
N SER A 355 22.61 6.74 -13.88
CA SER A 355 22.33 7.88 -14.77
C SER A 355 21.87 7.41 -16.15
N VAL A 356 22.45 6.33 -16.70
CA VAL A 356 21.99 5.71 -17.95
C VAL A 356 20.53 5.25 -17.83
N ARG A 357 20.17 4.55 -16.74
CA ARG A 357 18.79 4.10 -16.50
C ARG A 357 17.82 5.28 -16.32
N GLU A 358 18.20 6.29 -15.55
CA GLU A 358 17.36 7.47 -15.32
C GLU A 358 17.11 8.23 -16.64
N TRP A 359 18.15 8.40 -17.45
CA TRP A 359 18.04 9.03 -18.76
C TRP A 359 17.12 8.24 -19.70
N LEU A 360 17.27 6.91 -19.75
CA LEU A 360 16.40 6.03 -20.54
C LEU A 360 14.93 6.11 -20.10
N LEU A 361 14.66 6.27 -18.80
CA LEU A 361 13.28 6.33 -18.27
C LEU A 361 12.63 7.72 -18.40
N THR A 362 13.42 8.80 -18.33
CA THR A 362 12.92 10.18 -18.23
C THR A 362 13.03 10.97 -19.52
N GLN A 363 14.13 10.80 -20.28
CA GLN A 363 14.45 11.64 -21.44
C GLN A 363 14.16 10.94 -22.77
N TYR A 364 14.31 9.62 -22.85
CA TYR A 364 14.05 8.90 -24.10
C TYR A 364 12.55 8.73 -24.36
N GLN A 365 12.11 9.18 -25.54
CA GLN A 365 10.77 8.93 -26.05
C GLN A 365 10.90 8.19 -27.39
N PRO A 366 10.35 6.97 -27.51
CA PRO A 366 10.37 6.25 -28.78
C PRO A 366 9.53 7.01 -29.81
N GLN A 367 10.15 7.48 -30.89
CA GLN A 367 9.45 8.14 -31.99
C GLN A 367 8.66 7.14 -32.86
N ASP A 368 9.19 5.92 -33.02
CA ASP A 368 8.58 4.82 -33.74
C ASP A 368 8.66 3.53 -32.90
N GLU A 369 7.78 2.54 -33.13
CA GLU A 369 7.82 1.24 -32.44
C GLU A 369 9.05 0.38 -32.83
N SER A 370 10.09 0.97 -33.43
CA SER A 370 11.33 0.28 -33.80
C SER A 370 12.35 0.27 -32.64
N PRO A 371 13.01 -0.87 -32.36
CA PRO A 371 14.05 -0.94 -31.35
C PRO A 371 15.29 -0.14 -31.78
N ALA A 372 15.88 0.61 -30.85
CA ALA A 372 17.09 1.41 -31.06
C ALA A 372 18.30 0.83 -30.32
N ILE A 373 19.50 1.22 -30.77
CA ILE A 373 20.77 0.98 -30.06
C ILE A 373 21.21 2.28 -29.40
N PHE A 374 21.61 2.20 -28.14
CA PHE A 374 22.03 3.34 -27.33
C PHE A 374 23.55 3.36 -27.22
N LEU A 375 24.20 4.36 -27.79
CA LEU A 375 25.66 4.50 -27.77
C LEU A 375 26.07 5.44 -26.62
N LEU A 376 26.85 4.93 -25.68
CA LEU A 376 27.42 5.68 -24.55
C LEU A 376 28.65 6.50 -24.99
N ASP A 377 29.04 7.48 -24.18
CA ASP A 377 30.17 8.38 -24.48
C ASP A 377 31.53 7.67 -24.52
N ASP A 378 31.65 6.51 -23.86
CA ASP A 378 32.83 5.65 -23.88
C ASP A 378 32.79 4.60 -25.01
N GLY A 379 31.89 4.76 -25.98
CA GLY A 379 31.79 3.91 -27.15
C GLY A 379 31.10 2.57 -26.92
N VAL A 380 30.57 2.30 -25.73
CA VAL A 380 29.80 1.08 -25.45
C VAL A 380 28.37 1.22 -25.98
N ALA A 381 27.95 0.30 -26.85
CA ALA A 381 26.61 0.26 -27.40
C ALA A 381 25.71 -0.68 -26.58
N LEU A 382 24.52 -0.22 -26.19
CA LEU A 382 23.54 -0.95 -25.39
C LEU A 382 22.27 -1.24 -26.19
N ARG A 383 21.65 -2.40 -25.93
CA ARG A 383 20.38 -2.82 -26.54
C ARG A 383 19.49 -3.54 -25.53
N PHE A 384 18.18 -3.33 -25.64
CA PHE A 384 17.19 -4.11 -24.90
C PHE A 384 17.07 -5.55 -25.42
N PRO A 385 17.17 -6.57 -24.54
CA PRO A 385 16.87 -7.95 -24.89
C PRO A 385 15.44 -8.08 -25.44
N GLY A 386 15.27 -8.80 -26.55
CA GLY A 386 13.95 -9.07 -27.13
C GLY A 386 13.37 -7.98 -28.05
N ASP A 387 14.18 -7.03 -28.51
CA ASP A 387 13.75 -5.96 -29.45
C ASP A 387 12.61 -5.08 -28.93
N LEU A 388 12.67 -4.75 -27.64
CA LEU A 388 11.76 -3.80 -27.01
C LEU A 388 12.13 -2.36 -27.39
N SER A 389 11.13 -1.58 -27.80
CA SER A 389 11.28 -0.20 -28.26
C SER A 389 11.03 0.83 -27.15
N ASP A 390 10.27 0.48 -26.12
CA ASP A 390 9.90 1.37 -25.01
C ASP A 390 10.61 0.96 -23.70
N PRO A 391 11.52 1.81 -23.16
CA PRO A 391 12.25 1.51 -21.93
C PRO A 391 11.33 1.45 -20.70
N LYS A 392 10.15 2.11 -20.71
CA LYS A 392 9.23 2.08 -19.56
C LYS A 392 8.54 0.73 -19.36
N LYS A 393 8.50 -0.08 -20.42
CA LYS A 393 7.94 -1.44 -20.38
C LYS A 393 9.01 -2.50 -20.09
N TYR A 394 10.28 -2.10 -20.04
CA TYR A 394 11.39 -3.00 -19.78
C TYR A 394 11.61 -3.17 -18.27
N ASP A 395 11.78 -4.42 -17.85
CA ASP A 395 12.19 -4.73 -16.49
C ASP A 395 13.72 -4.64 -16.39
N PHE A 396 14.20 -3.55 -15.81
CA PHE A 396 15.63 -3.30 -15.60
C PHE A 396 16.29 -4.27 -14.61
N ASP A 397 15.53 -5.13 -13.94
CA ASP A 397 16.10 -6.26 -13.22
C ASP A 397 16.84 -7.23 -14.17
N VAL A 398 16.52 -7.24 -15.47
CA VAL A 398 17.23 -8.04 -16.48
C VAL A 398 18.35 -7.21 -17.14
N PRO A 399 19.59 -7.74 -17.25
CA PRO A 399 20.70 -6.99 -17.84
C PRO A 399 20.50 -6.75 -19.34
N LEU A 400 20.95 -5.58 -19.81
CA LEU A 400 20.96 -5.16 -21.21
C LEU A 400 22.06 -5.90 -21.98
N ASP A 401 21.91 -5.99 -23.30
CA ASP A 401 22.98 -6.46 -24.18
C ASP A 401 23.94 -5.31 -24.47
N SER A 402 25.23 -5.49 -24.18
CA SER A 402 26.29 -4.53 -24.49
C SER A 402 27.26 -5.02 -25.54
N TYR A 403 27.74 -4.09 -26.37
CA TYR A 403 28.70 -4.32 -27.44
C TYR A 403 29.81 -3.28 -27.33
N ARG A 404 31.05 -3.73 -27.13
CA ARG A 404 32.24 -2.86 -27.05
C ARG A 404 32.80 -2.45 -28.41
N LYS A 405 32.47 -3.21 -29.46
CA LYS A 405 32.89 -2.97 -30.85
C LYS A 405 31.68 -3.10 -31.74
N LEU A 406 31.29 -1.99 -32.36
CA LEU A 406 30.14 -1.91 -33.24
C LEU A 406 30.48 -1.00 -34.42
N ALA A 407 30.22 -1.45 -35.64
CA ALA A 407 30.37 -0.62 -36.83
C ALA A 407 29.11 0.23 -36.99
N CYS A 408 29.26 1.54 -36.87
CA CYS A 408 28.19 2.52 -37.00
C CYS A 408 28.33 3.21 -38.35
N ILE A 409 27.25 3.23 -39.15
CA ILE A 409 27.28 3.87 -40.47
C ILE A 409 26.46 5.15 -40.42
N GLU A 410 27.05 6.29 -40.76
CA GLU A 410 26.35 7.57 -40.86
C GLU A 410 25.73 7.74 -42.25
N LEU A 411 24.40 7.89 -42.30
CA LEU A 411 23.66 8.18 -43.52
C LEU A 411 23.45 9.68 -43.67
N HIS A 412 24.18 10.30 -44.60
CA HIS A 412 24.08 11.75 -44.85
C HIS A 412 22.70 12.21 -45.34
N SER A 413 21.94 11.34 -46.01
CA SER A 413 20.61 11.67 -46.55
C SER A 413 19.56 11.98 -45.47
N GLN A 414 19.67 11.38 -44.28
CA GLN A 414 18.72 11.56 -43.18
C GLN A 414 19.38 11.97 -41.85
N LYS A 415 20.69 12.28 -41.84
CA LYS A 415 21.48 12.56 -40.62
C LYS A 415 21.26 11.53 -39.51
N THR A 416 21.12 10.27 -39.90
CA THR A 416 20.83 9.16 -38.98
C THR A 416 21.97 8.17 -39.01
N THR A 417 22.43 7.75 -37.84
CA THR A 417 23.44 6.70 -37.70
C THR A 417 22.73 5.35 -37.55
N ILE A 418 23.16 4.36 -38.33
CA ILE A 418 22.52 3.04 -38.37
C ILE A 418 23.52 1.90 -38.16
N VAL A 419 22.99 0.76 -37.73
CA VAL A 419 23.73 -0.48 -37.55
C VAL A 419 23.01 -1.57 -38.31
N THR A 420 23.69 -2.16 -39.29
CA THR A 420 23.12 -3.13 -40.23
C THR A 420 23.37 -4.58 -39.82
N GLN A 421 24.42 -4.83 -39.04
CA GLN A 421 24.81 -6.15 -38.55
C GLN A 421 25.29 -6.06 -37.09
N LEU A 422 24.77 -6.95 -36.25
CA LEU A 422 25.15 -7.05 -34.85
C LEU A 422 26.19 -8.17 -34.64
N PRO A 423 27.20 -7.97 -33.78
CA PRO A 423 28.14 -9.03 -33.40
C PRO A 423 27.43 -10.23 -32.76
N ALA A 424 27.96 -11.45 -32.99
CA ALA A 424 27.37 -12.69 -32.48
C ALA A 424 27.48 -12.87 -30.95
N THR A 425 28.37 -12.11 -30.29
CA THR A 425 28.58 -12.16 -28.84
C THR A 425 28.20 -10.81 -28.21
N SER A 426 27.16 -10.79 -27.38
CA SER A 426 26.83 -9.66 -26.52
C SER A 426 27.37 -9.88 -25.10
N GLU A 427 27.96 -8.84 -24.53
CA GLU A 427 28.20 -8.78 -23.08
C GLU A 427 26.90 -8.38 -22.36
N LYS A 428 26.82 -8.59 -21.05
CA LYS A 428 25.65 -8.23 -20.24
C LYS A 428 25.95 -7.00 -19.40
N TYR A 429 25.15 -5.96 -19.56
CA TYR A 429 25.27 -4.70 -18.82
C TYR A 429 24.11 -4.56 -17.82
N ASP A 430 24.43 -4.59 -16.53
CA ASP A 430 23.42 -4.62 -15.46
C ASP A 430 23.07 -3.20 -14.95
N CYS A 431 21.85 -2.78 -15.29
CA CYS A 431 21.22 -1.53 -14.86
C CYS A 431 20.16 -1.72 -13.76
N ALA A 432 20.16 -2.85 -13.03
CA ALA A 432 19.12 -3.12 -12.03
C ALA A 432 19.15 -2.10 -10.88
N PRO A 433 17.97 -1.70 -10.37
CA PRO A 433 17.89 -0.73 -9.28
C PRO A 433 18.53 -1.29 -8.00
N ALA A 434 19.08 -0.40 -7.17
CA ALA A 434 19.76 -0.77 -5.93
C ALA A 434 18.94 -1.70 -5.01
N GLY A 435 17.62 -1.51 -4.95
CA GLY A 435 16.72 -2.36 -4.18
C GLY A 435 16.68 -3.82 -4.64
N THR A 436 16.82 -4.08 -5.95
CA THR A 436 16.90 -5.44 -6.51
C THR A 436 18.21 -6.10 -6.14
N TRP A 437 19.31 -5.35 -6.11
CA TRP A 437 20.60 -5.86 -5.65
C TRP A 437 20.63 -6.19 -4.17
N ILE A 438 20.04 -5.33 -3.33
CA ILE A 438 19.86 -5.61 -1.90
C ILE A 438 19.04 -6.89 -1.74
N LYS A 439 17.96 -7.09 -2.52
CA LYS A 439 17.18 -8.32 -2.49
C LYS A 439 17.95 -9.56 -2.99
N ARG A 440 18.79 -9.44 -4.03
CA ARG A 440 19.67 -10.51 -4.52
C ARG A 440 20.70 -10.92 -3.46
N LEU A 441 21.33 -9.93 -2.81
CA LEU A 441 22.23 -10.14 -1.67
C LEU A 441 21.52 -10.80 -0.48
N MET A 442 20.31 -10.34 -0.18
CA MET A 442 19.48 -10.96 0.86
C MET A 442 19.19 -12.42 0.54
N LYS A 443 18.83 -12.74 -0.71
CA LYS A 443 18.59 -14.12 -1.20
C LYS A 443 19.81 -15.02 -1.06
N LEU A 444 21.02 -14.52 -1.32
CA LEU A 444 22.27 -15.27 -1.09
C LEU A 444 22.54 -15.54 0.41
N ASN A 445 22.05 -14.66 1.30
CA ASN A 445 22.27 -14.71 2.75
C ASN A 445 21.11 -15.28 3.59
N TYR A 446 20.07 -15.88 2.97
CA TYR A 446 18.91 -16.50 3.68
C TYR A 446 19.27 -17.70 4.59
N SER A 447 20.56 -17.97 4.83
CA SER A 447 21.07 -18.91 5.83
C SER A 447 21.37 -18.27 7.19
N SER A 448 21.17 -16.96 7.39
CA SER A 448 21.44 -16.28 8.67
C SER A 448 20.22 -15.53 9.25
N ILE A 449 19.90 -15.83 10.52
CA ILE A 449 18.59 -15.64 11.18
C ILE A 449 18.35 -14.24 11.76
N ASN A 450 19.29 -13.29 11.65
CA ASN A 450 19.13 -11.96 12.28
C ASN A 450 19.46 -10.84 11.30
N PHE A 451 18.43 -10.14 10.81
CA PHE A 451 18.62 -8.92 10.02
C PHE A 451 18.50 -7.69 10.92
N PRO A 452 19.57 -6.92 11.15
CA PRO A 452 19.51 -5.74 12.01
C PRO A 452 19.01 -4.51 11.23
N VAL A 453 18.43 -3.57 11.97
CA VAL A 453 18.25 -2.18 11.52
C VAL A 453 19.63 -1.62 11.19
N PHE A 454 19.83 -1.14 9.96
CA PHE A 454 21.13 -0.62 9.50
C PHE A 454 21.56 0.58 10.35
N ASN A 455 22.64 0.38 11.10
CA ASN A 455 23.41 1.42 11.77
C ASN A 455 24.73 1.61 10.99
N LYS A 456 25.35 2.79 11.06
CA LYS A 456 26.61 3.16 10.38
C LYS A 456 27.73 2.15 10.63
N THR A 457 27.79 1.58 11.83
CA THR A 457 28.74 0.52 12.22
C THR A 457 28.48 -0.82 11.52
N HIS A 458 27.20 -1.17 11.28
CA HIS A 458 26.85 -2.39 10.57
C HIS A 458 27.10 -2.26 9.06
N LEU A 459 26.95 -1.06 8.48
CA LEU A 459 27.35 -0.78 7.09
C LEU A 459 28.86 -0.90 6.89
N GLN A 460 29.66 -0.41 7.85
CA GLN A 460 31.11 -0.58 7.83
C GLN A 460 31.55 -2.06 7.93
N ASN A 461 30.85 -2.86 8.74
CA ASN A 461 31.11 -4.30 8.83
C ASN A 461 30.71 -5.03 7.55
N LEU A 462 29.62 -4.62 6.89
CA LEU A 462 29.17 -5.16 5.61
C LEU A 462 30.17 -4.79 4.49
N ASN A 463 30.70 -3.56 4.51
CA ASN A 463 31.75 -3.10 3.61
C ASN A 463 33.05 -3.92 3.78
N HIS A 464 33.49 -4.15 5.02
CA HIS A 464 34.67 -4.97 5.30
C HIS A 464 34.50 -6.42 4.82
N PHE A 465 33.33 -7.01 5.03
CA PHE A 465 33.01 -8.37 4.59
C PHE A 465 32.95 -8.53 3.06
N ILE A 466 32.43 -7.52 2.34
CA ILE A 466 32.38 -7.53 0.88
C ILE A 466 33.80 -7.45 0.29
N ILE A 467 34.66 -6.61 0.87
CA ILE A 467 36.08 -6.51 0.46
C ILE A 467 36.81 -7.85 0.64
N GLU A 468 36.46 -8.65 1.64
CA GLU A 468 37.07 -9.96 1.87
C GLU A 468 36.57 -11.08 0.93
N HIS A 469 35.33 -11.00 0.44
CA HIS A 469 34.70 -12.11 -0.27
C HIS A 469 34.52 -11.94 -1.79
N GLU A 470 34.30 -10.72 -2.32
CA GLU A 470 34.21 -10.46 -3.77
C GLU A 470 34.70 -9.05 -4.16
N PRO A 471 36.02 -8.86 -4.37
CA PRO A 471 36.62 -7.54 -4.57
C PRO A 471 36.35 -6.90 -5.95
N GLU A 472 35.82 -7.64 -6.95
CA GLU A 472 35.77 -7.17 -8.35
C GLU A 472 34.39 -6.70 -8.84
N SER A 473 33.34 -6.79 -8.04
CA SER A 473 32.00 -6.40 -8.52
C SER A 473 31.66 -4.95 -8.16
N HIS A 474 31.84 -4.06 -9.14
CA HIS A 474 31.42 -2.65 -9.09
C HIS A 474 29.92 -2.47 -8.76
N ALA A 475 29.09 -3.50 -8.93
CA ALA A 475 27.69 -3.50 -8.52
C ALA A 475 27.50 -3.45 -6.99
N TYR A 476 28.43 -3.97 -6.20
CA TYR A 476 28.31 -3.99 -4.73
C TYR A 476 28.73 -2.68 -4.09
N LEU A 477 29.78 -2.03 -4.62
CA LEU A 477 30.17 -0.68 -4.19
C LEU A 477 29.03 0.32 -4.38
N ARG A 478 28.22 0.17 -5.46
CA ARG A 478 27.02 0.96 -5.71
C ARG A 478 25.93 0.79 -4.65
N ALA A 479 25.60 -0.46 -4.29
CA ALA A 479 24.60 -0.75 -3.27
C ALA A 479 25.00 -0.22 -1.88
N LEU A 480 26.30 -0.27 -1.55
CA LEU A 480 26.85 0.31 -0.32
C LEU A 480 26.75 1.83 -0.30
N ALA A 481 27.15 2.52 -1.38
CA ALA A 481 27.07 3.98 -1.48
C ALA A 481 25.63 4.49 -1.30
N HIS A 482 24.64 3.80 -1.87
CA HIS A 482 23.23 4.14 -1.65
C HIS A 482 22.76 3.91 -0.21
N LEU A 483 23.20 2.84 0.44
CA LEU A 483 22.87 2.60 1.84
C LEU A 483 23.50 3.63 2.77
N GLU A 484 24.71 4.09 2.47
CA GLU A 484 25.39 5.18 3.17
C GLU A 484 24.66 6.52 2.98
N GLN A 485 24.26 6.85 1.75
CA GLN A 485 23.47 8.05 1.45
C GLN A 485 22.13 8.07 2.21
N ILE A 486 21.45 6.91 2.30
CA ILE A 486 20.20 6.78 3.07
C ILE A 486 20.48 6.97 4.56
N ALA A 487 21.55 6.38 5.10
CA ALA A 487 21.93 6.55 6.50
C ALA A 487 22.24 8.01 6.84
N ASP A 488 23.01 8.70 5.98
CA ASP A 488 23.35 10.11 6.16
C ASP A 488 22.13 11.03 6.03
N SER A 489 21.20 10.72 5.11
CA SER A 489 19.93 11.47 4.99
C SER A 489 19.07 11.36 6.24
N ARG A 490 19.08 10.20 6.91
CA ARG A 490 18.34 9.97 8.15
C ARG A 490 18.97 10.70 9.34
N GLU A 491 20.30 10.69 9.45
CA GLU A 491 21.02 11.48 10.46
C GLU A 491 20.74 12.99 10.28
N LEU A 492 20.71 13.47 9.04
CA LEU A 492 20.40 14.86 8.72
C LEU A 492 18.94 15.22 9.09
N LEU A 493 17.99 14.34 8.81
CA LEU A 493 16.59 14.50 9.21
C LEU A 493 16.42 14.54 10.73
N ASP A 494 17.11 13.67 11.46
CA ASP A 494 17.07 13.63 12.92
C ASP A 494 17.71 14.90 13.54
N ASP A 495 18.81 15.40 12.96
CA ASP A 495 19.41 16.69 13.37
C ASP A 495 18.48 17.88 13.05
N MET A 496 17.80 17.87 11.90
CA MET A 496 16.82 18.90 11.56
C MET A 496 15.61 18.88 12.51
N VAL A 497 15.09 17.71 12.87
CA VAL A 497 14.01 17.56 13.86
C VAL A 497 14.46 18.04 15.24
N GLN A 498 15.66 17.66 15.68
CA GLN A 498 16.26 18.16 16.93
C GLN A 498 16.42 19.68 16.94
N ARG A 499 16.82 20.28 15.82
CA ARG A 499 16.93 21.74 15.68
C ARG A 499 15.56 22.42 15.68
N LEU A 500 14.56 21.84 15.02
CA LEU A 500 13.17 22.32 15.04
C LEU A 500 12.59 22.28 16.47
N LEU A 501 12.79 21.20 17.20
CA LEU A 501 12.32 21.07 18.59
C LEU A 501 13.04 22.04 19.55
N LYS A 502 14.27 22.48 19.23
CA LYS A 502 15.02 23.49 20.00
C LYS A 502 14.65 24.94 19.65
N LEU A 503 13.80 25.17 18.65
CA LEU A 503 13.35 26.52 18.35
C LEU A 503 12.51 27.06 19.52
N PRO A 504 12.80 28.26 20.05
CA PRO A 504 12.14 28.78 21.23
C PRO A 504 10.63 28.99 21.02
N VAL A 505 10.19 29.19 19.77
CA VAL A 505 8.77 29.28 19.41
C VAL A 505 8.06 27.92 19.55
N ILE A 506 8.71 26.84 19.11
CA ILE A 506 8.16 25.48 19.17
C ILE A 506 8.21 24.96 20.61
N ASP A 507 9.31 25.17 21.32
CA ASP A 507 9.41 24.81 22.74
C ASP A 507 8.40 25.61 23.60
N ALA A 508 8.18 26.91 23.31
CA ALA A 508 7.15 27.68 23.98
C ALA A 508 5.74 27.13 23.70
N GLN A 509 5.43 26.76 22.45
CA GLN A 509 4.13 26.18 22.08
C GLN A 509 3.91 24.82 22.73
N ILE A 510 4.91 23.94 22.72
CA ILE A 510 4.88 22.64 23.41
C ILE A 510 4.68 22.84 24.91
N ASN A 511 5.34 23.82 25.52
CA ASN A 511 5.16 24.12 26.95
C ASN A 511 3.79 24.73 27.27
N ILE A 512 3.18 25.47 26.34
CA ILE A 512 1.80 25.96 26.47
C ILE A 512 0.82 24.79 26.43
N GLU A 513 0.92 23.90 25.43
CA GLU A 513 0.06 22.72 25.32
C GLU A 513 0.25 21.76 26.49
N LYS A 514 1.50 21.54 26.92
CA LYS A 514 1.79 20.72 28.11
C LYS A 514 1.15 21.30 29.37
N LYS A 515 1.16 22.63 29.55
CA LYS A 515 0.47 23.29 30.67
C LYS A 515 -1.04 23.18 30.57
N ALA A 516 -1.62 23.25 29.37
CA ALA A 516 -3.05 23.04 29.16
C ALA A 516 -3.46 21.61 29.53
N ILE A 517 -2.74 20.60 29.03
CA ILE A 517 -3.00 19.19 29.34
C ILE A 517 -2.85 18.92 30.85
N LEU A 518 -1.84 19.51 31.50
CA LEU A 518 -1.67 19.36 32.95
C LEU A 518 -2.81 20.01 33.74
N ALA A 519 -3.30 21.18 33.32
CA ALA A 519 -4.44 21.84 33.97
C ALA A 519 -5.74 21.04 33.78
N ASP A 520 -5.96 20.46 32.61
CA ASP A 520 -7.10 19.58 32.35
C ASP A 520 -7.03 18.34 33.25
N TYR A 521 -5.85 17.71 33.36
CA TYR A 521 -5.63 16.54 34.22
C TYR A 521 -5.81 16.86 35.71
N GLU A 522 -5.36 18.02 36.17
CA GLU A 522 -5.61 18.51 37.54
C GLU A 522 -7.11 18.71 37.79
N SER A 523 -7.84 19.25 36.80
CA SER A 523 -9.29 19.45 36.90
C SER A 523 -10.05 18.12 36.95
N GLU A 524 -9.66 17.11 36.16
CA GLU A 524 -10.22 15.76 36.20
C GLU A 524 -9.93 15.08 37.54
N GLN A 525 -8.72 15.26 38.08
CA GLN A 525 -8.36 14.71 39.37
C GLN A 525 -9.18 15.32 40.52
N GLU A 526 -9.47 16.63 40.45
CA GLU A 526 -10.32 17.32 41.42
C GLU A 526 -11.78 16.86 41.30
N GLN A 527 -12.30 16.68 40.07
CA GLN A 527 -13.64 16.12 39.84
C GLN A 527 -13.76 14.69 40.36
N LEU A 528 -12.75 13.85 40.14
CA LEU A 528 -12.70 12.50 40.68
C LEU A 528 -12.65 12.49 42.20
N ARG A 529 -11.90 13.40 42.84
CA ARG A 529 -11.89 13.55 44.30
C ARG A 529 -13.25 13.95 44.85
N GLN A 530 -13.94 14.90 44.20
CA GLN A 530 -15.31 15.30 44.56
C GLN A 530 -16.32 14.16 44.37
N ALA A 531 -16.16 13.35 43.31
CA ALA A 531 -16.98 12.17 43.10
C ALA A 531 -16.75 11.13 44.21
N ILE A 532 -15.49 10.87 44.59
CA ILE A 532 -15.12 9.95 45.67
C ILE A 532 -15.75 10.41 46.99
N THR A 533 -15.63 11.69 47.37
CA THR A 533 -16.25 12.19 48.62
C THR A 533 -17.78 12.06 48.59
N SER A 534 -18.42 12.38 47.47
CA SER A 534 -19.88 12.20 47.33
C SER A 534 -20.32 10.73 47.43
N LEU A 535 -19.51 9.80 46.90
CA LEU A 535 -19.76 8.36 46.97
C LEU A 535 -19.53 7.83 48.39
N THR A 536 -18.52 8.33 49.10
CA THR A 536 -18.31 7.96 50.52
C THR A 536 -19.45 8.44 51.40
N ASP A 537 -20.00 9.63 51.16
CA ASP A 537 -21.15 10.14 51.90
C ASP A 537 -22.41 9.32 51.62
N LYS A 538 -22.66 8.96 50.36
CA LYS A 538 -23.76 8.05 49.98
C LYS A 538 -23.61 6.67 50.61
N LYS A 539 -22.39 6.13 50.66
CA LYS A 539 -22.09 4.86 51.32
C LYS A 539 -22.44 4.93 52.81
N ALA A 540 -22.03 5.99 53.51
CA ALA A 540 -22.35 6.19 54.92
C ALA A 540 -23.87 6.30 55.16
N GLN A 541 -24.61 6.99 54.27
CA GLN A 541 -26.06 7.06 54.34
C GLN A 541 -26.74 5.70 54.14
N LEU A 542 -26.26 4.90 53.18
CA LEU A 542 -26.79 3.55 52.95
C LEU A 542 -26.48 2.61 54.11
N GLU A 543 -25.29 2.70 54.73
CA GLU A 543 -24.96 1.92 55.92
C GLU A 543 -25.87 2.26 57.11
N LEU A 544 -26.19 3.55 57.32
CA LEU A 544 -27.15 3.98 58.34
C LEU A 544 -28.56 3.44 58.07
N GLU A 545 -29.01 3.43 56.82
CA GLU A 545 -30.33 2.89 56.45
C GLU A 545 -30.38 1.37 56.58
N ILE A 546 -29.31 0.65 56.21
CA ILE A 546 -29.17 -0.80 56.44
C ILE A 546 -29.27 -1.11 57.93
N ASP A 547 -28.60 -0.36 58.78
CA ASP A 547 -28.66 -0.55 60.24
C ASP A 547 -30.06 -0.28 60.80
N LYS A 548 -30.76 0.72 60.26
CA LYS A 548 -32.15 1.01 60.60
C LYS A 548 -33.08 -0.14 60.19
N GLN A 549 -32.93 -0.67 58.99
CA GLN A 549 -33.70 -1.83 58.51
C GLN A 549 -33.40 -3.09 59.31
N LYS A 550 -32.13 -3.36 59.65
CA LYS A 550 -31.76 -4.48 60.54
C LYS A 550 -32.40 -4.36 61.92
N LYS A 551 -32.43 -3.16 62.50
CA LYS A 551 -33.14 -2.92 63.78
C LYS A 551 -34.64 -3.17 63.64
N HIS A 552 -35.26 -2.68 62.56
CA HIS A 552 -36.68 -2.90 62.29
C HIS A 552 -37.02 -4.39 62.13
N LEU A 553 -36.26 -5.14 61.32
CA LEU A 553 -36.40 -6.59 61.16
C LEU A 553 -36.24 -7.35 62.47
N LYS A 554 -35.29 -6.96 63.33
CA LYS A 554 -35.15 -7.54 64.68
C LYS A 554 -36.40 -7.29 65.53
N THR A 555 -37.00 -6.10 65.46
CA THR A 555 -38.24 -5.84 66.21
C THR A 555 -39.45 -6.62 65.68
N GLU A 556 -39.60 -6.76 64.36
CA GLU A 556 -40.70 -7.53 63.75
C GLU A 556 -40.55 -9.04 63.98
N THR A 557 -39.33 -9.57 63.95
CA THR A 557 -39.08 -10.98 64.29
C THR A 557 -39.37 -11.28 65.76
N GLU A 558 -39.05 -10.38 66.69
CA GLU A 558 -39.42 -10.52 68.11
C GLU A 558 -40.93 -10.43 68.34
N LYS A 559 -41.64 -9.54 67.63
CA LYS A 559 -43.12 -9.50 67.67
C LYS A 559 -43.72 -10.80 67.13
N SER A 560 -43.21 -11.30 66.01
CA SER A 560 -43.67 -12.55 65.38
C SER A 560 -43.42 -13.76 66.29
N LYS A 561 -42.26 -13.85 66.94
CA LYS A 561 -41.97 -14.89 67.95
C LYS A 561 -42.92 -14.84 69.14
N LYS A 562 -43.27 -13.64 69.62
CA LYS A 562 -44.25 -13.47 70.70
C LYS A 562 -45.65 -13.91 70.26
N ALA A 563 -46.07 -13.57 69.04
CA ALA A 563 -47.34 -14.00 68.48
C ALA A 563 -47.41 -15.53 68.30
N LEU A 564 -46.34 -16.15 67.80
CA LEU A 564 -46.22 -17.62 67.69
C LEU A 564 -46.34 -18.30 69.05
N ARG A 565 -45.65 -17.79 70.08
CA ARG A 565 -45.77 -18.34 71.45
C ARG A 565 -47.19 -18.19 72.02
N GLN A 566 -47.88 -17.10 71.70
CA GLN A 566 -49.28 -16.93 72.10
C GLN A 566 -50.20 -17.93 71.38
N GLN A 567 -49.98 -18.14 70.07
CA GLN A 567 -50.70 -19.15 69.30
C GLN A 567 -50.42 -20.58 69.78
N GLU A 568 -49.18 -20.90 70.17
CA GLU A 568 -48.83 -22.20 70.76
C GLU A 568 -49.56 -22.44 72.09
N VAL A 569 -49.60 -21.45 72.98
CA VAL A 569 -50.33 -21.55 74.25
C VAL A 569 -51.84 -21.66 74.02
N GLU A 570 -52.39 -20.92 73.07
CA GLU A 570 -53.80 -21.02 72.68
C GLU A 570 -54.13 -22.39 72.07
N LEU A 571 -53.27 -22.90 71.18
CA LEU A 571 -53.39 -24.25 70.60
C LEU A 571 -53.31 -25.32 71.68
N ASP A 572 -52.37 -25.24 72.61
CA ASP A 572 -52.27 -26.18 73.75
C ASP A 572 -53.53 -26.14 74.62
N SER A 573 -54.08 -24.94 74.89
CA SER A 573 -55.34 -24.81 75.62
C SER A 573 -56.52 -25.43 74.87
N ARG A 574 -56.55 -25.28 73.53
CA ARG A 574 -57.59 -25.81 72.66
C ARG A 574 -57.47 -27.32 72.50
N ILE A 575 -56.25 -27.86 72.46
CA ILE A 575 -55.96 -29.29 72.49
C ILE A 575 -56.39 -29.88 73.83
N ARG A 576 -56.07 -29.24 74.97
CA ARG A 576 -56.56 -29.69 76.28
C ARG A 576 -58.07 -29.67 76.37
N GLN A 577 -58.71 -28.58 75.94
CA GLN A 577 -60.17 -28.45 75.96
C GLN A 577 -60.86 -29.47 75.03
N THR A 578 -60.30 -29.71 73.84
CA THR A 578 -60.82 -30.73 72.90
C THR A 578 -60.59 -32.15 73.43
N PHE A 579 -59.48 -32.41 74.12
CA PHE A 579 -59.22 -33.68 74.82
C PHE A 579 -60.17 -33.89 76.00
N GLU A 580 -60.44 -32.85 76.80
CA GLU A 580 -61.36 -32.91 77.93
C GLU A 580 -62.80 -33.13 77.45
N ASN A 581 -63.23 -32.41 76.42
CA ASN A 581 -64.53 -32.61 75.77
C ASN A 581 -64.65 -34.00 75.12
N ALA A 582 -63.58 -34.51 74.49
CA ALA A 582 -63.54 -35.87 73.96
C ALA A 582 -63.54 -36.94 75.07
N SER A 583 -62.94 -36.65 76.24
CA SER A 583 -62.98 -37.55 77.40
C SER A 583 -64.38 -37.61 78.01
N GLN A 584 -65.09 -36.48 78.12
CA GLN A 584 -66.46 -36.44 78.61
C GLN A 584 -67.43 -37.10 77.62
N ALA A 585 -67.29 -36.81 76.32
CA ALA A 585 -68.05 -37.49 75.27
C ALA A 585 -67.72 -38.99 75.20
N GLY A 586 -66.47 -39.38 75.49
CA GLY A 586 -66.00 -40.77 75.59
C GLY A 586 -66.59 -41.53 76.78
N VAL A 587 -66.78 -40.87 77.92
CA VAL A 587 -67.46 -41.43 79.10
C VAL A 587 -68.97 -41.56 78.85
N GLU A 588 -69.60 -40.60 78.18
CA GLU A 588 -71.01 -40.69 77.76
C GLU A 588 -71.23 -41.78 76.71
N THR A 589 -70.33 -41.92 75.73
CA THR A 589 -70.39 -43.02 74.76
C THR A 589 -70.02 -44.38 75.37
N LEU A 590 -69.18 -44.46 76.40
CA LEU A 590 -68.94 -45.70 77.16
C LEU A 590 -70.15 -46.09 78.03
N ALA A 591 -70.89 -45.13 78.59
CA ALA A 591 -72.15 -45.38 79.29
C ALA A 591 -73.26 -45.85 78.33
N GLN A 592 -73.30 -45.31 77.11
CA GLN A 592 -74.23 -45.73 76.06
C GLN A 592 -73.80 -47.04 75.35
N ALA A 593 -72.49 -47.33 75.29
CA ALA A 593 -71.94 -48.58 74.75
C ALA A 593 -72.01 -49.75 75.74
N ALA A 594 -72.07 -49.50 77.05
CA ALA A 594 -72.33 -50.52 78.07
C ALA A 594 -73.76 -51.07 77.99
N LEU A 595 -74.73 -50.27 77.54
CA LEU A 595 -76.11 -50.70 77.27
C LEU A 595 -76.25 -51.46 75.94
N LEU A 596 -75.42 -51.16 74.95
CA LEU A 596 -75.43 -51.83 73.64
C LEU A 596 -74.55 -53.10 73.56
N ARG A 597 -73.63 -53.31 74.52
CA ARG A 597 -72.82 -54.54 74.67
C ARG A 597 -73.54 -55.72 75.32
N ALA A 598 -74.85 -55.61 75.59
CA ALA A 598 -75.69 -56.74 76.01
C ALA A 598 -76.40 -57.43 74.83
N LEU A 599 -76.27 -56.95 73.59
CA LEU A 599 -77.13 -57.40 72.47
C LEU A 599 -76.43 -57.85 71.19
N VAL A 600 -75.09 -57.73 71.08
CA VAL A 600 -74.39 -58.22 69.89
C VAL A 600 -73.08 -58.91 70.30
N ALA A 601 -73.20 -60.20 70.56
CA ALA A 601 -72.09 -61.13 70.49
C ALA A 601 -71.73 -61.37 69.02
N ASP A 602 -70.42 -61.52 68.77
CA ASP A 602 -69.75 -62.04 67.58
C ASP A 602 -70.00 -61.34 66.24
N VAL A 603 -68.96 -60.67 65.71
CA VAL A 603 -68.19 -61.11 64.52
C VAL A 603 -66.87 -60.31 64.42
N SER A 604 -65.82 -61.05 64.08
CA SER A 604 -64.39 -60.80 63.87
C SER A 604 -63.88 -59.55 63.10
N MET A 605 -62.76 -58.99 63.60
CA MET A 605 -61.47 -58.57 62.93
C MET A 605 -61.47 -57.68 61.65
N PRO A 606 -60.34 -57.05 61.24
CA PRO A 606 -59.37 -56.19 61.94
C PRO A 606 -59.07 -54.83 61.22
N VAL A 607 -58.58 -53.87 62.01
CA VAL A 607 -57.53 -52.83 61.80
C VAL A 607 -57.08 -52.42 60.36
N SER A 608 -57.36 -51.13 60.07
CA SER A 608 -56.49 -50.06 59.51
C SER A 608 -55.85 -50.23 58.13
N GLN A 609 -55.59 -49.20 57.30
CA GLN A 609 -55.47 -47.75 57.46
C GLN A 609 -55.56 -47.14 56.05
N SER A 610 -56.36 -46.08 55.87
CA SER A 610 -55.89 -44.73 55.51
C SER A 610 -55.42 -44.51 54.07
N GLU A 611 -56.36 -44.09 53.21
CA GLU A 611 -56.12 -43.21 52.08
C GLU A 611 -57.27 -42.19 52.01
N LEU A 612 -56.96 -40.89 51.94
CA LEU A 612 -57.65 -39.87 51.13
C LEU A 612 -57.17 -38.47 51.48
N THR A 613 -56.12 -38.06 50.78
CA THR A 613 -56.08 -36.88 49.90
C THR A 613 -57.24 -35.88 50.04
N VAL A 614 -56.98 -34.66 50.52
CA VAL A 614 -57.62 -33.43 49.99
C VAL A 614 -56.70 -32.21 50.17
N LYS A 615 -56.31 -31.66 49.02
CA LYS A 615 -56.13 -30.24 48.64
C LYS A 615 -55.89 -29.18 49.74
N GLN A 616 -54.82 -28.42 49.53
CA GLN A 616 -54.75 -26.98 49.84
C GLN A 616 -54.20 -26.23 48.62
N ASP A 617 -54.98 -25.30 48.09
CA ASP A 617 -54.43 -24.03 47.58
C ASP A 617 -54.12 -23.15 48.79
N PRO A 618 -53.05 -22.33 48.77
CA PRO A 618 -53.31 -20.93 48.44
C PRO A 618 -52.19 -20.19 47.68
N ALA A 619 -52.65 -19.18 46.94
CA ALA A 619 -52.03 -17.86 46.77
C ALA A 619 -50.74 -17.72 45.95
N MET A 620 -50.92 -17.11 44.77
CA MET A 620 -50.06 -16.09 44.15
C MET A 620 -48.57 -16.14 44.53
N ALA A 621 -47.87 -17.12 43.95
CA ALA A 621 -46.45 -16.96 43.70
C ALA A 621 -46.30 -16.04 42.48
N MET A 622 -45.61 -14.91 42.65
CA MET A 622 -44.94 -14.24 41.55
C MET A 622 -44.13 -15.29 40.77
N PRO A 623 -44.02 -15.23 39.44
CA PRO A 623 -43.19 -16.16 38.71
C PRO A 623 -41.74 -15.98 39.20
N GLN A 624 -41.32 -16.89 40.06
CA GLN A 624 -39.91 -17.15 40.30
C GLN A 624 -39.36 -17.53 38.94
N SER A 625 -38.45 -16.71 38.41
CA SER A 625 -37.61 -17.06 37.28
C SER A 625 -36.94 -18.40 37.61
N GLU A 626 -37.41 -19.46 36.96
CA GLU A 626 -36.88 -20.80 37.09
C GLU A 626 -35.37 -20.84 36.73
N PRO A 627 -34.58 -21.70 37.41
CA PRO A 627 -33.14 -21.83 37.18
C PRO A 627 -32.87 -22.65 35.92
N HIS A 628 -33.04 -22.05 34.73
CA HIS A 628 -33.07 -22.79 33.45
C HIS A 628 -31.77 -22.83 32.64
N LEU A 629 -30.62 -22.49 33.22
CA LEU A 629 -29.34 -22.42 32.49
C LEU A 629 -28.19 -23.20 33.15
N SER A 630 -28.48 -24.18 34.01
CA SER A 630 -27.45 -25.09 34.53
C SER A 630 -27.37 -26.35 33.66
N PRO A 631 -26.38 -26.49 32.75
CA PRO A 631 -26.27 -27.68 31.94
C PRO A 631 -25.91 -28.87 32.81
N ARG A 632 -26.52 -30.03 32.53
CA ARG A 632 -26.15 -31.34 33.08
C ARG A 632 -24.87 -31.85 32.37
N ALA A 633 -23.83 -31.03 32.32
CA ALA A 633 -22.63 -31.26 31.53
C ALA A 633 -21.48 -31.82 32.39
N ALA A 634 -20.67 -32.70 31.81
CA ALA A 634 -19.54 -33.31 32.49
C ALA A 634 -18.28 -32.41 32.44
N GLU A 635 -17.56 -32.34 33.56
CA GLU A 635 -16.33 -31.55 33.69
C GLU A 635 -15.12 -32.25 33.07
N ILE A 636 -14.39 -31.55 32.19
CA ILE A 636 -13.11 -32.00 31.67
C ILE A 636 -11.99 -31.41 32.54
N THR A 637 -11.26 -32.30 33.23
CA THR A 637 -10.18 -31.93 34.16
C THR A 637 -8.80 -32.34 33.67
N SER A 638 -8.73 -33.23 32.68
CA SER A 638 -7.47 -33.72 32.12
C SER A 638 -7.42 -33.62 30.59
N LYS A 639 -6.21 -33.49 30.07
CA LYS A 639 -5.93 -33.42 28.64
C LYS A 639 -6.32 -34.70 27.89
N ARG A 640 -6.13 -35.87 28.49
CA ARG A 640 -6.52 -37.15 27.87
C ARG A 640 -8.03 -37.22 27.67
N GLN A 641 -8.81 -36.81 28.68
CA GLN A 641 -10.26 -36.71 28.55
C GLN A 641 -10.67 -35.73 27.45
N LEU A 642 -9.98 -34.58 27.33
CA LEU A 642 -10.26 -33.62 26.26
C LEU A 642 -10.10 -34.25 24.86
N LEU A 643 -9.01 -34.99 24.62
CA LEU A 643 -8.78 -35.65 23.33
C LEU A 643 -9.82 -36.73 23.03
N THR A 644 -10.19 -37.55 24.03
CA THR A 644 -11.25 -38.55 23.88
C THR A 644 -12.59 -37.91 23.54
N VAL A 645 -12.95 -36.82 24.20
CA VAL A 645 -14.20 -36.09 23.89
C VAL A 645 -14.14 -35.50 22.47
N VAL A 646 -12.99 -34.98 22.04
CA VAL A 646 -12.83 -34.48 20.65
C VAL A 646 -13.02 -35.60 19.63
N GLU A 647 -12.46 -36.78 19.86
CA GLU A 647 -12.60 -37.96 19.00
C GLU A 647 -14.07 -38.44 18.93
N GLU A 648 -14.76 -38.49 20.06
CA GLU A 648 -16.19 -38.83 20.14
C GLU A 648 -17.06 -37.82 19.38
N GLN A 649 -16.77 -36.52 19.51
CA GLN A 649 -17.49 -35.46 18.81
C GLN A 649 -17.22 -35.46 17.31
N ALA A 650 -15.98 -35.72 16.91
CA ALA A 650 -15.59 -35.87 15.50
C ALA A 650 -16.38 -37.03 14.88
N SER A 651 -16.38 -38.19 15.53
CA SER A 651 -17.10 -39.40 15.11
C SER A 651 -18.61 -39.18 15.00
N ALA A 652 -19.22 -38.47 15.96
CA ALA A 652 -20.66 -38.25 15.96
C ALA A 652 -21.11 -37.18 14.95
N THR A 653 -20.31 -36.13 14.72
CA THR A 653 -20.65 -35.07 13.75
C THR A 653 -20.20 -35.36 12.32
N GLY A 654 -19.31 -36.34 12.15
CA GLY A 654 -18.60 -36.67 10.91
C GLY A 654 -17.56 -35.62 10.51
N LEU A 655 -17.16 -34.75 11.45
CA LEU A 655 -16.09 -33.78 11.24
C LEU A 655 -14.72 -34.44 11.44
N SER A 656 -13.70 -33.79 10.91
CA SER A 656 -12.31 -34.16 11.11
C SER A 656 -11.88 -34.00 12.58
N GLU A 657 -11.18 -35.00 13.10
CA GLU A 657 -10.55 -34.93 14.43
C GLU A 657 -9.45 -33.86 14.46
N THR A 658 -8.66 -33.75 13.38
CA THR A 658 -7.62 -32.74 13.23
C THR A 658 -8.17 -31.32 13.18
N LEU A 659 -9.32 -31.09 12.52
CA LEU A 659 -10.00 -29.80 12.55
C LEU A 659 -10.41 -29.41 13.97
N LEU A 660 -11.10 -30.29 14.68
CA LEU A 660 -11.59 -29.99 16.04
C LEU A 660 -10.44 -29.83 17.02
N SER A 661 -9.43 -30.69 16.95
CA SER A 661 -8.20 -30.59 17.74
C SER A 661 -7.44 -29.30 17.45
N GLY A 662 -7.37 -28.90 16.17
CA GLY A 662 -6.75 -27.66 15.71
C GLY A 662 -7.44 -26.42 16.27
N ILE A 663 -8.77 -26.38 16.24
CA ILE A 663 -9.55 -25.28 16.81
C ILE A 663 -9.42 -25.23 18.33
N VAL A 664 -9.48 -26.38 19.02
CA VAL A 664 -9.27 -26.47 20.47
C VAL A 664 -7.87 -25.99 20.84
N ALA A 665 -6.84 -26.37 20.07
CA ALA A 665 -5.47 -25.92 20.28
C ALA A 665 -5.32 -24.41 20.02
N ALA A 666 -5.90 -23.89 18.94
CA ALA A 666 -5.88 -22.47 18.61
C ALA A 666 -6.60 -21.60 19.64
N ALA A 667 -7.73 -22.08 20.18
CA ALA A 667 -8.46 -21.41 21.24
C ALA A 667 -7.62 -21.23 22.53
N ASN A 668 -6.64 -22.12 22.78
CA ASN A 668 -5.67 -21.98 23.87
C ASN A 668 -4.56 -20.95 23.57
N VAL A 669 -4.37 -20.55 22.31
CA VAL A 669 -3.36 -19.55 21.91
C VAL A 669 -3.99 -18.16 21.86
N THR A 670 -5.12 -18.06 21.16
CA THR A 670 -5.91 -16.83 21.02
C THR A 670 -7.37 -17.13 21.36
N PRO A 671 -8.03 -16.31 22.20
CA PRO A 671 -9.44 -16.48 22.54
C PRO A 671 -10.40 -16.09 21.39
N ILE A 672 -9.84 -15.89 20.19
CA ILE A 672 -10.53 -15.51 18.96
C ILE A 672 -10.07 -16.47 17.86
N VAL A 673 -11.01 -17.11 17.16
CA VAL A 673 -10.73 -18.05 16.06
C VAL A 673 -11.68 -17.77 14.90
N GLY A 674 -11.17 -17.79 13.67
CA GLY A 674 -11.97 -17.62 12.45
C GLY A 674 -12.38 -18.96 11.84
N LEU A 675 -13.63 -19.05 11.37
CA LEU A 675 -14.23 -20.26 10.80
C LEU A 675 -14.93 -19.97 9.47
N LEU A 676 -14.61 -20.77 8.45
CA LEU A 676 -15.14 -20.70 7.10
C LEU A 676 -15.67 -22.07 6.63
N GLY A 677 -16.43 -22.10 5.54
CA GLY A 677 -16.88 -23.34 4.88
C GLY A 677 -18.31 -23.78 5.19
N LYS A 678 -18.74 -24.83 4.49
CA LYS A 678 -20.13 -25.32 4.47
C LYS A 678 -20.58 -25.93 5.81
N HIS A 679 -19.66 -26.43 6.63
CA HIS A 679 -19.99 -27.12 7.89
C HIS A 679 -19.69 -26.31 9.16
N THR A 680 -19.51 -24.99 9.04
CA THR A 680 -19.29 -24.06 10.17
C THR A 680 -20.29 -24.23 11.32
N LYS A 681 -21.59 -24.35 11.02
CA LYS A 681 -22.62 -24.56 12.06
C LYS A 681 -22.46 -25.86 12.84
N LYS A 682 -22.00 -26.94 12.18
CA LYS A 682 -21.71 -28.24 12.81
C LYS A 682 -20.45 -28.13 13.67
N ALA A 683 -19.39 -27.50 13.16
CA ALA A 683 -18.17 -27.26 13.91
C ALA A 683 -18.45 -26.43 15.17
N LEU A 684 -19.22 -25.35 15.06
CA LEU A 684 -19.66 -24.53 16.20
C LEU A 684 -20.47 -25.31 17.23
N PHE A 685 -21.29 -26.27 16.81
CA PHE A 685 -22.04 -27.13 17.73
C PHE A 685 -21.10 -28.08 18.48
N ALA A 686 -20.17 -28.73 17.77
CA ALA A 686 -19.16 -29.58 18.38
C ALA A 686 -18.28 -28.80 19.38
N ILE A 687 -17.81 -27.60 19.00
CA ILE A 687 -17.02 -26.72 19.87
C ILE A 687 -17.80 -26.34 21.12
N ALA A 688 -19.08 -25.95 20.99
CA ALA A 688 -19.91 -25.63 22.15
C ALA A 688 -20.13 -26.84 23.08
N ASN A 689 -20.27 -28.05 22.53
CA ASN A 689 -20.39 -29.28 23.32
C ASN A 689 -19.08 -29.68 24.03
N ILE A 690 -17.92 -29.29 23.48
CA ILE A 690 -16.62 -29.52 24.10
C ILE A 690 -16.34 -28.47 25.19
N PHE A 691 -16.62 -27.20 24.89
CA PHE A 691 -16.18 -26.07 25.71
C PHE A 691 -17.20 -25.59 26.72
N SER A 692 -18.46 -25.41 26.35
CA SER A 692 -19.45 -24.62 27.09
C SER A 692 -20.72 -25.41 27.45
N GLY A 693 -20.61 -26.73 27.57
CA GLY A 693 -21.75 -27.58 27.95
C GLY A 693 -22.89 -27.55 26.94
N GLY A 694 -22.61 -27.28 25.67
CA GLY A 694 -23.59 -27.18 24.59
C GLY A 694 -24.33 -25.83 24.53
N ILE A 695 -23.95 -24.85 25.36
CA ILE A 695 -24.53 -23.50 25.36
C ILE A 695 -23.67 -22.57 24.50
N ARG A 696 -24.28 -21.89 23.52
CA ARG A 696 -23.58 -20.86 22.73
C ARG A 696 -24.43 -19.62 22.50
N GLY A 697 -23.80 -18.46 22.47
CA GLY A 697 -24.45 -17.20 22.07
C GLY A 697 -24.21 -16.90 20.59
N GLU A 698 -25.26 -16.67 19.80
CA GLU A 698 -25.16 -16.20 18.41
C GLU A 698 -25.45 -14.68 18.36
N VAL A 699 -24.46 -13.90 17.91
CA VAL A 699 -24.56 -12.44 17.74
C VAL A 699 -24.40 -12.10 16.27
N SER A 700 -25.36 -11.39 15.70
CA SER A 700 -25.25 -10.92 14.31
C SER A 700 -24.58 -9.55 14.26
N ILE A 701 -23.49 -9.46 13.51
CA ILE A 701 -22.76 -8.20 13.31
C ILE A 701 -23.41 -7.39 12.19
N HIS A 702 -23.62 -6.10 12.45
CA HIS A 702 -24.20 -5.11 11.55
C HIS A 702 -23.25 -3.93 11.41
N GLY A 703 -23.36 -3.16 10.32
CA GLY A 703 -22.47 -2.02 10.05
C GLY A 703 -22.57 -0.85 11.04
N ASP A 704 -23.55 -0.89 11.95
CA ASP A 704 -23.80 0.16 12.95
C ASP A 704 -23.10 -0.10 14.30
N LEU A 705 -22.34 -1.20 14.41
CA LEU A 705 -21.53 -1.52 15.59
C LEU A 705 -20.13 -0.93 15.38
N PHE A 706 -19.68 -0.05 16.28
CA PHE A 706 -18.37 0.62 16.14
C PHE A 706 -17.43 0.39 17.34
N SER A 707 -17.92 -0.22 18.42
CA SER A 707 -17.15 -0.44 19.65
C SER A 707 -17.55 -1.72 20.39
N ILE A 708 -16.70 -2.19 21.31
CA ILE A 708 -17.05 -3.27 22.22
C ILE A 708 -18.30 -2.96 23.06
N SER A 709 -18.53 -1.69 23.41
CA SER A 709 -19.71 -1.25 24.17
C SER A 709 -21.01 -1.48 23.39
N ASP A 710 -20.97 -1.27 22.07
CA ASP A 710 -22.12 -1.53 21.18
C ASP A 710 -22.33 -3.03 20.97
N LEU A 711 -21.24 -3.81 20.91
CA LEU A 711 -21.32 -5.26 20.87
C LEU A 711 -21.98 -5.82 22.14
N MET A 712 -21.62 -5.30 23.32
CA MET A 712 -22.19 -5.75 24.59
C MET A 712 -23.69 -5.48 24.72
N LYS A 713 -24.20 -4.44 24.05
CA LYS A 713 -25.64 -4.12 23.96
C LYS A 713 -26.38 -4.96 22.92
N SER A 714 -25.65 -5.63 22.03
CA SER A 714 -26.24 -6.36 20.91
C SER A 714 -27.09 -7.53 21.40
N PRO A 715 -28.23 -7.81 20.74
CA PRO A 715 -29.04 -8.97 21.08
C PRO A 715 -28.30 -10.26 20.73
N VAL A 716 -28.30 -11.20 21.67
CA VAL A 716 -27.71 -12.53 21.54
C VAL A 716 -28.79 -13.57 21.60
N LEU A 717 -28.78 -14.46 20.62
CA LEU A 717 -29.58 -15.68 20.64
C LEU A 717 -28.78 -16.77 21.34
N VAL A 718 -29.11 -17.06 22.59
CA VAL A 718 -28.52 -18.15 23.36
C VAL A 718 -29.17 -19.45 22.92
N ARG A 719 -28.37 -20.37 22.39
CA ARG A 719 -28.80 -21.71 21.99
C ARG A 719 -28.24 -22.73 22.97
N SER A 720 -29.13 -23.54 23.53
CA SER A 720 -28.84 -24.76 24.27
C SER A 720 -29.48 -25.95 23.52
N VAL A 721 -29.08 -27.17 23.87
CA VAL A 721 -29.63 -28.43 23.30
C VAL A 721 -31.16 -28.49 23.47
N GLU A 722 -31.69 -27.91 24.54
CA GLU A 722 -33.11 -28.03 24.92
C GLU A 722 -33.91 -26.73 24.73
N ASN A 723 -33.25 -25.56 24.74
CA ASN A 723 -33.92 -24.26 24.78
C ASN A 723 -33.19 -23.17 23.99
N THR A 724 -33.95 -22.19 23.49
CA THR A 724 -33.42 -20.96 22.89
C THR A 724 -33.98 -19.75 23.62
N CYS A 725 -33.10 -18.85 24.08
CA CYS A 725 -33.51 -17.59 24.71
C CYS A 725 -32.74 -16.40 24.13
N SER A 726 -33.25 -15.19 24.32
CA SER A 726 -32.62 -13.95 23.84
C SER A 726 -32.35 -12.99 24.99
N MET A 727 -31.15 -12.44 25.04
CA MET A 727 -30.74 -11.41 26.00
C MET A 727 -29.64 -10.54 25.38
N THR A 728 -29.11 -9.53 26.08
CA THR A 728 -27.95 -8.78 25.58
C THR A 728 -26.67 -9.60 25.74
N LEU A 729 -25.62 -9.31 24.96
CA LEU A 729 -24.35 -10.02 25.07
C LEU A 729 -23.73 -9.83 26.45
N GLY A 730 -23.80 -8.61 26.98
CA GLY A 730 -23.33 -8.29 28.32
C GLY A 730 -24.02 -9.10 29.41
N ASP A 731 -25.36 -9.22 29.34
CA ASP A 731 -26.12 -10.01 30.32
C ASP A 731 -25.82 -11.51 30.21
N PHE A 732 -25.67 -12.02 28.97
CA PHE A 732 -25.29 -13.41 28.73
C PHE A 732 -23.92 -13.74 29.31
N LEU A 733 -22.91 -12.91 29.04
CA LEU A 733 -21.57 -13.11 29.54
C LEU A 733 -21.51 -12.96 31.07
N LEU A 734 -22.20 -11.98 31.65
CA LEU A 734 -22.34 -11.85 33.11
C LEU A 734 -22.93 -13.11 33.73
N HIS A 735 -24.04 -13.61 33.17
CA HIS A 735 -24.69 -14.82 33.66
C HIS A 735 -23.74 -16.02 33.62
N GLN A 736 -23.02 -16.25 32.52
CA GLN A 736 -22.08 -17.39 32.42
C GLN A 736 -20.89 -17.25 33.38
N GLN A 737 -20.33 -16.05 33.51
CA GLN A 737 -19.20 -15.78 34.40
C GLN A 737 -19.60 -15.93 35.88
N ASP A 738 -20.78 -15.45 36.28
CA ASP A 738 -21.32 -15.60 37.65
C ASP A 738 -21.52 -17.08 38.03
N HIS A 739 -21.90 -17.92 37.06
CA HIS A 739 -22.05 -19.37 37.24
C HIS A 739 -20.73 -20.14 37.05
N LYS A 740 -19.61 -19.44 36.82
CA LYS A 740 -18.28 -20.02 36.58
C LYS A 740 -18.24 -21.02 35.42
N LEU A 741 -18.99 -20.71 34.35
CA LEU A 741 -19.01 -21.53 33.14
C LEU A 741 -18.19 -20.88 32.01
N PRO A 742 -17.39 -21.68 31.27
CA PRO A 742 -16.75 -21.24 30.03
C PRO A 742 -17.80 -20.94 28.96
N THR A 743 -17.53 -19.97 28.09
CA THR A 743 -18.53 -19.46 27.14
C THR A 743 -18.02 -19.47 25.70
N VAL A 744 -18.87 -19.90 24.76
CA VAL A 744 -18.63 -19.80 23.32
C VAL A 744 -19.61 -18.79 22.71
N VAL A 745 -19.08 -17.81 21.98
CA VAL A 745 -19.86 -16.77 21.29
C VAL A 745 -19.53 -16.78 19.81
N GLU A 746 -20.55 -16.95 18.96
CA GLU A 746 -20.46 -16.80 17.51
C GLU A 746 -20.72 -15.33 17.12
N LEU A 747 -19.74 -14.69 16.48
CA LEU A 747 -19.91 -13.37 15.85
C LEU A 747 -20.15 -13.56 14.35
N ARG A 748 -21.41 -13.49 13.95
CA ARG A 748 -21.85 -13.83 12.60
C ARG A 748 -21.76 -12.66 11.64
N GLY A 749 -21.02 -12.86 10.56
CA GLY A 749 -20.77 -11.84 9.54
C GLY A 749 -19.82 -10.77 10.06
N PHE A 750 -18.75 -11.15 10.74
CA PHE A 750 -17.82 -10.23 11.40
C PHE A 750 -17.25 -9.16 10.45
N ASN A 751 -17.01 -9.52 9.20
CA ASN A 751 -16.56 -8.62 8.14
C ASN A 751 -17.66 -7.70 7.56
N ARG A 752 -18.85 -7.62 8.15
CA ARG A 752 -19.86 -6.61 7.79
C ARG A 752 -19.59 -5.23 8.41
N MET A 753 -18.68 -5.19 9.38
CA MET A 753 -18.04 -4.00 9.90
C MET A 753 -16.54 -4.10 9.68
N PRO A 754 -15.79 -2.97 9.67
CA PRO A 754 -14.33 -3.01 9.56
C PRO A 754 -13.71 -3.83 10.70
N PRO A 755 -13.10 -5.00 10.43
CA PRO A 755 -12.54 -5.88 11.46
C PRO A 755 -11.51 -5.21 12.36
N GLU A 756 -10.81 -4.20 11.83
CA GLU A 756 -9.75 -3.44 12.50
C GLU A 756 -10.25 -2.61 13.69
N THR A 757 -11.56 -2.36 13.77
CA THR A 757 -12.16 -1.61 14.89
C THR A 757 -12.33 -2.50 16.13
N LEU A 758 -12.87 -3.71 15.95
CA LEU A 758 -13.30 -4.55 17.06
C LEU A 758 -12.28 -5.64 17.43
N LEU A 759 -11.49 -6.12 16.46
CA LEU A 759 -10.54 -7.22 16.68
C LEU A 759 -9.39 -6.84 17.63
N PRO A 760 -8.78 -5.63 17.56
CA PRO A 760 -7.78 -5.20 18.54
C PRO A 760 -8.38 -5.08 19.95
N GLU A 761 -9.54 -4.44 20.11
CA GLU A 761 -10.21 -4.26 21.40
C GLU A 761 -10.54 -5.61 22.05
N LEU A 762 -11.09 -6.57 21.29
CA LEU A 762 -11.34 -7.92 21.76
C LEU A 762 -10.04 -8.61 22.21
N SER A 763 -8.96 -8.48 21.43
CA SER A 763 -7.69 -9.12 21.74
C SER A 763 -7.04 -8.55 23.02
N GLU A 764 -7.11 -7.23 23.22
CA GLU A 764 -6.53 -6.55 24.38
C GLU A 764 -7.30 -6.88 25.66
N CYS A 765 -8.64 -6.85 25.62
CA CYS A 765 -9.49 -7.18 26.76
C CYS A 765 -9.33 -8.64 27.23
N LEU A 766 -8.97 -9.55 26.32
CA LEU A 766 -8.86 -10.98 26.61
C LEU A 766 -7.43 -11.47 26.91
N ALA A 767 -6.39 -10.73 26.50
CA ALA A 767 -4.98 -11.14 26.65
C ALA A 767 -4.26 -10.56 27.89
N SER A 768 -4.93 -9.74 28.70
CA SER A 768 -4.32 -9.07 29.85
C SER A 768 -3.90 -10.06 30.96
N ASP A 769 -2.60 -10.33 31.03
CA ASP A 769 -1.99 -11.19 32.05
C ASP A 769 -2.09 -10.51 33.44
N GLY A 770 -3.06 -10.93 34.24
CA GLY A 770 -2.86 -11.06 35.68
C GLY A 770 -3.73 -10.22 36.62
N GLN A 771 -4.41 -9.13 36.22
CA GLN A 771 -5.23 -8.36 37.18
C GLN A 771 -6.37 -7.48 36.63
N ALA A 772 -6.57 -7.36 35.31
CA ALA A 772 -7.64 -6.49 34.76
C ALA A 772 -8.17 -6.93 33.38
N SER A 773 -8.39 -8.23 33.11
CA SER A 773 -9.15 -8.67 31.93
C SER A 773 -10.65 -8.52 32.19
N GLY A 774 -11.29 -7.62 31.46
CA GLY A 774 -12.69 -7.29 31.65
C GLY A 774 -13.28 -6.46 30.53
N PHE A 775 -14.61 -6.45 30.45
CA PHE A 775 -15.35 -5.59 29.53
C PHE A 775 -16.10 -4.52 30.33
N CYS A 776 -15.96 -3.26 29.91
CA CYS A 776 -16.76 -2.15 30.40
C CYS A 776 -17.74 -1.71 29.31
N TRP A 777 -19.01 -1.54 29.65
CA TRP A 777 -19.98 -0.95 28.73
C TRP A 777 -21.05 -0.18 29.49
N VAL A 778 -21.76 0.69 28.78
CA VAL A 778 -22.92 1.40 29.34
C VAL A 778 -24.16 0.63 28.90
N ASP A 779 -25.03 0.20 29.81
CA ASP A 779 -26.24 -0.51 29.41
C ASP A 779 -27.33 0.40 28.83
N GLN A 780 -28.46 -0.18 28.43
CA GLN A 780 -29.61 0.54 27.89
C GLN A 780 -30.23 1.55 28.89
N HIS A 781 -29.90 1.43 30.18
CA HIS A 781 -30.34 2.33 31.25
C HIS A 781 -29.30 3.40 31.59
N GLN A 782 -28.26 3.56 30.76
CA GLN A 782 -27.14 4.48 30.98
C GLN A 782 -26.31 4.17 32.23
N THR A 783 -26.35 2.93 32.73
CA THR A 783 -25.52 2.51 33.85
C THR A 783 -24.23 1.87 33.35
N LEU A 784 -23.09 2.29 33.91
CA LEU A 784 -21.81 1.67 33.63
C LEU A 784 -21.80 0.26 34.25
N ARG A 785 -21.59 -0.75 33.40
CA ARG A 785 -21.47 -2.16 33.76
C ARG A 785 -20.03 -2.61 33.51
N HIS A 786 -19.58 -3.51 34.36
CA HIS A 786 -18.25 -4.10 34.29
C HIS A 786 -18.37 -5.62 34.41
N LEU A 787 -17.78 -6.33 33.46
CA LEU A 787 -17.61 -7.78 33.50
C LEU A 787 -16.15 -8.10 33.82
N SER A 788 -15.91 -8.80 34.93
CA SER A 788 -14.59 -9.39 35.20
C SER A 788 -14.53 -10.77 34.58
N ILE A 789 -13.53 -11.04 33.74
CA ILE A 789 -13.39 -12.34 33.07
C ILE A 789 -12.68 -13.30 34.04
N SER A 790 -13.40 -14.30 34.51
CA SER A 790 -12.89 -15.34 35.44
C SER A 790 -12.81 -16.72 34.79
N GLN A 791 -13.63 -16.95 33.77
CA GLN A 791 -13.70 -18.16 32.96
C GLN A 791 -13.39 -17.83 31.49
N PRO A 792 -12.83 -18.78 30.72
CA PRO A 792 -12.47 -18.51 29.34
C PRO A 792 -13.70 -18.22 28.47
N ILE A 793 -13.57 -17.20 27.64
CA ILE A 793 -14.55 -16.80 26.63
C ILE A 793 -13.90 -17.03 25.27
N LEU A 794 -14.51 -17.85 24.43
CA LEU A 794 -14.08 -18.11 23.06
C LEU A 794 -15.00 -17.39 22.07
N PHE A 795 -14.46 -16.43 21.33
CA PHE A 795 -15.14 -15.80 20.21
C PHE A 795 -14.81 -16.53 18.91
N VAL A 796 -15.85 -17.03 18.25
CA VAL A 796 -15.72 -17.67 16.94
C VAL A 796 -16.28 -16.73 15.88
N LEU A 797 -15.42 -16.28 14.99
CA LEU A 797 -15.74 -15.34 13.93
C LEU A 797 -16.19 -16.10 12.68
N THR A 798 -17.39 -15.81 12.19
CA THR A 798 -17.85 -16.31 10.89
C THR A 798 -18.02 -15.14 9.92
N PHE A 799 -17.68 -15.38 8.65
CA PHE A 799 -17.57 -14.32 7.65
C PHE A 799 -18.70 -14.41 6.63
N ALA A 800 -19.16 -13.25 6.17
CA ALA A 800 -20.13 -13.13 5.09
C ALA A 800 -19.40 -12.91 3.75
N VAL A 801 -20.03 -13.34 2.66
CA VAL A 801 -19.52 -13.13 1.29
C VAL A 801 -20.53 -12.23 0.57
N GLY A 802 -20.08 -11.10 0.00
CA GLY A 802 -20.96 -10.17 -0.72
C GLY A 802 -20.36 -8.78 -0.95
N LYS A 803 -21.13 -7.86 -1.54
CA LYS A 803 -20.68 -6.50 -1.87
C LYS A 803 -20.59 -5.54 -0.67
N SER A 804 -21.11 -5.94 0.48
CA SER A 804 -21.19 -5.11 1.70
C SER A 804 -20.38 -5.75 2.81
N THR A 805 -19.11 -6.03 2.53
CA THR A 805 -18.16 -6.61 3.47
C THR A 805 -16.81 -5.92 3.36
N PHE A 806 -16.09 -5.84 4.46
CA PHE A 806 -14.75 -5.26 4.57
C PHE A 806 -13.69 -6.37 4.57
N PRO A 807 -12.56 -6.18 3.89
CA PRO A 807 -11.41 -7.08 4.01
C PRO A 807 -10.78 -6.98 5.41
N LEU A 808 -10.11 -8.04 5.83
CA LEU A 808 -9.23 -8.10 6.99
C LEU A 808 -7.85 -7.56 6.59
N GLN A 809 -7.50 -6.38 7.08
CA GLN A 809 -6.21 -5.74 6.82
C GLN A 809 -5.39 -5.57 8.12
N GLY A 810 -4.08 -5.39 7.96
CA GLY A 810 -3.18 -5.03 9.06
C GLY A 810 -2.57 -6.19 9.87
N PRO A 811 -1.76 -5.87 10.89
CA PRO A 811 -0.95 -6.84 11.63
C PRO A 811 -1.76 -7.77 12.53
N THR A 812 -2.90 -7.32 13.04
CA THR A 812 -3.81 -8.14 13.88
C THR A 812 -4.55 -9.20 13.08
N ALA A 813 -4.82 -8.94 11.79
CA ALA A 813 -5.37 -9.94 10.88
C ALA A 813 -4.40 -11.12 10.65
N HIS A 814 -3.09 -10.89 10.70
CA HIS A 814 -2.06 -11.94 10.57
C HIS A 814 -1.93 -12.82 11.83
N ARG A 815 -2.51 -12.38 12.95
CA ARG A 815 -2.55 -13.08 14.24
C ARG A 815 -3.81 -13.90 14.45
N LEU A 816 -4.77 -13.81 13.52
CA LEU A 816 -6.03 -14.56 13.59
C LEU A 816 -5.88 -15.95 12.95
N PRO A 817 -5.96 -17.05 13.72
CA PRO A 817 -5.99 -18.40 13.15
C PRO A 817 -7.33 -18.65 12.44
N MET A 818 -7.27 -19.17 11.21
CA MET A 818 -8.40 -19.42 10.32
C MET A 818 -8.53 -20.91 10.00
N PHE A 819 -9.73 -21.48 10.15
CA PHE A 819 -10.01 -22.89 9.85
C PHE A 819 -11.16 -23.05 8.85
N LEU A 820 -10.99 -23.97 7.91
CA LEU A 820 -12.02 -24.36 6.94
C LEU A 820 -12.76 -25.61 7.43
N ALA A 821 -14.04 -25.46 7.80
CA ALA A 821 -14.94 -26.53 8.21
C ALA A 821 -15.55 -27.23 7.00
N GLU A 822 -14.73 -28.02 6.32
CA GLU A 822 -15.08 -28.85 5.17
C GLU A 822 -14.50 -30.26 5.31
N PHE A 823 -14.97 -31.20 4.49
CA PHE A 823 -14.51 -32.60 4.50
C PHE A 823 -13.31 -32.78 3.57
N ILE A 824 -12.17 -32.19 3.95
CA ILE A 824 -10.94 -32.07 3.15
C ILE A 824 -9.66 -32.29 3.97
N TRP A 825 -9.76 -32.61 5.26
CA TRP A 825 -8.67 -32.80 6.21
C TRP A 825 -8.07 -34.21 6.15
N GLY A 826 -8.79 -35.17 5.55
CA GLY A 826 -8.29 -36.51 5.21
C GLY A 826 -8.46 -37.56 6.30
N ASP A 827 -8.96 -37.18 7.47
CA ASP A 827 -9.22 -38.04 8.64
C ASP A 827 -10.72 -38.10 9.00
N GLU A 828 -11.61 -37.61 8.12
CA GLU A 828 -13.04 -37.63 8.35
C GLU A 828 -13.61 -39.05 8.33
N GLN A 829 -14.49 -39.34 9.29
CA GLN A 829 -15.29 -40.56 9.32
C GLN A 829 -16.77 -40.27 9.07
N PRO A 830 -17.55 -41.23 8.54
CA PRO A 830 -18.99 -41.05 8.37
C PRO A 830 -19.67 -40.82 9.73
N ALA A 831 -20.53 -39.80 9.80
CA ALA A 831 -21.20 -39.38 11.04
C ALA A 831 -22.01 -40.52 11.67
N ASN A 832 -21.70 -40.86 12.92
CA ASN A 832 -22.48 -41.83 13.69
C ASN A 832 -23.67 -41.16 14.38
N ASN A 833 -24.80 -41.09 13.68
CA ASN A 833 -26.04 -40.49 14.18
C ASN A 833 -26.68 -41.23 15.38
N THR A 834 -26.10 -42.34 15.85
CA THR A 834 -26.60 -43.12 17.00
C THR A 834 -25.85 -42.84 18.31
N ALA A 835 -24.75 -42.07 18.26
CA ALA A 835 -23.99 -41.69 19.44
C ALA A 835 -24.72 -40.56 20.19
N ASP A 836 -25.20 -40.85 21.40
CA ASP A 836 -25.80 -39.86 22.29
C ASP A 836 -24.65 -39.09 22.96
N ILE A 837 -24.40 -37.86 22.49
CA ILE A 837 -23.26 -37.06 22.92
C ILE A 837 -23.62 -36.31 24.20
N THR A 838 -22.98 -36.65 25.32
CA THR A 838 -23.10 -35.86 26.54
C THR A 838 -22.34 -34.54 26.39
N PRO A 839 -22.97 -33.38 26.61
CA PRO A 839 -22.26 -32.10 26.60
C PRO A 839 -21.24 -32.04 27.74
N THR A 840 -20.10 -31.41 27.45
CA THR A 840 -18.96 -31.28 28.37
C THR A 840 -18.51 -29.82 28.44
N PHE A 841 -17.74 -29.49 29.48
CA PHE A 841 -17.09 -28.18 29.53
C PHE A 841 -15.68 -28.26 30.11
N VAL A 842 -14.83 -27.37 29.64
CA VAL A 842 -13.42 -27.31 30.03
C VAL A 842 -13.28 -26.48 31.31
N THR A 843 -12.66 -27.07 32.34
CA THR A 843 -12.41 -26.37 33.60
C THR A 843 -11.34 -25.29 33.43
N SER A 844 -11.47 -24.17 34.16
CA SER A 844 -10.47 -23.07 34.15
C SER A 844 -9.06 -23.57 34.52
N VAL A 845 -8.96 -24.55 35.41
CA VAL A 845 -7.66 -25.16 35.80
C VAL A 845 -7.01 -25.87 34.62
N LEU A 846 -7.76 -26.66 33.85
CA LEU A 846 -7.25 -27.33 32.66
C LEU A 846 -6.84 -26.30 31.59
N TRP A 847 -7.67 -25.29 31.36
CA TRP A 847 -7.38 -24.19 30.43
C TRP A 847 -6.10 -23.44 30.79
N GLN A 848 -5.95 -23.05 32.06
CA GLN A 848 -4.74 -22.39 32.56
C GLN A 848 -3.52 -23.30 32.49
N SER A 849 -3.66 -24.60 32.73
CA SER A 849 -2.53 -25.55 32.62
C SER A 849 -2.00 -25.68 31.19
N LEU A 850 -2.87 -25.60 30.18
CA LEU A 850 -2.50 -25.59 28.77
C LEU A 850 -1.84 -24.25 28.39
N TYR A 851 -2.32 -23.14 28.94
CA TYR A 851 -1.82 -21.79 28.68
C TYR A 851 -0.47 -21.47 29.34
N THR A 852 -0.30 -21.80 30.62
CA THR A 852 0.88 -21.45 31.45
C THR A 852 2.14 -22.26 31.13
N SER A 853 1.98 -23.53 30.75
CA SER A 853 3.11 -24.42 30.43
C SER A 853 3.91 -23.97 29.21
N ILE A 854 3.34 -23.14 28.34
CA ILE A 854 3.88 -22.83 27.00
C ILE A 854 4.44 -21.40 26.91
N ARG A 855 3.92 -20.42 27.67
CA ARG A 855 4.49 -19.06 27.71
C ARG A 855 5.77 -18.94 28.54
N GLN A 856 5.99 -19.80 29.55
CA GLN A 856 7.20 -19.73 30.40
C GLN A 856 8.50 -20.07 29.66
N SER A 857 8.45 -20.75 28.51
CA SER A 857 9.65 -21.09 27.73
C SER A 857 10.07 -20.04 26.70
N ASN A 858 9.18 -19.10 26.32
CA ASN A 858 9.40 -18.17 25.20
C ASN A 858 9.23 -16.71 25.64
N ALA A 859 10.13 -16.24 26.53
CA ALA A 859 10.04 -14.92 27.18
C ALA A 859 10.38 -13.70 26.30
N HIS A 860 10.77 -13.88 25.04
CA HIS A 860 11.11 -12.78 24.14
C HIS A 860 10.47 -12.99 22.76
N HIS A 861 9.46 -12.16 22.47
CA HIS A 861 8.58 -12.16 21.28
C HIS A 861 7.57 -13.33 21.22
N SER A 862 6.32 -13.04 21.57
CA SER A 862 5.20 -13.99 21.52
C SER A 862 4.86 -14.37 20.07
N ASN A 863 5.45 -15.45 19.56
CA ASN A 863 5.08 -16.03 18.27
C ASN A 863 3.92 -17.02 18.45
N GLU A 864 2.68 -16.56 18.22
CA GLU A 864 1.44 -17.36 18.35
C GLU A 864 1.49 -18.65 17.51
N GLN A 865 2.19 -18.64 16.37
CA GLN A 865 2.41 -19.83 15.55
C GLN A 865 3.21 -20.91 16.29
N GLN A 866 4.30 -20.51 16.97
CA GLN A 866 5.12 -21.45 17.75
C GLN A 866 4.36 -22.02 18.95
N ILE A 867 3.52 -21.19 19.58
CA ILE A 867 2.66 -21.62 20.68
C ILE A 867 1.65 -22.66 20.16
N LEU A 868 0.98 -22.39 19.03
CA LEU A 868 0.05 -23.35 18.42
C LEU A 868 0.72 -24.67 18.06
N GLN A 869 1.89 -24.61 17.41
CA GLN A 869 2.65 -25.81 17.05
C GLN A 869 3.03 -26.62 18.30
N THR A 870 3.44 -25.96 19.39
CA THR A 870 3.79 -26.61 20.66
C THR A 870 2.57 -27.25 21.31
N THR A 871 1.41 -26.57 21.30
CA THR A 871 0.15 -27.11 21.80
C THR A 871 -0.29 -28.34 21.00
N LEU A 872 -0.16 -28.32 19.67
CA LEU A 872 -0.48 -29.46 18.80
C LEU A 872 0.45 -30.65 19.04
N LYS A 873 1.77 -30.44 19.18
CA LYS A 873 2.71 -31.50 19.59
C LYS A 873 2.30 -32.12 20.90
N SER A 874 1.85 -31.29 21.83
CA SER A 874 1.38 -31.74 23.13
C SER A 874 0.14 -32.65 23.00
N PHE A 875 -0.68 -32.48 21.96
CA PHE A 875 -1.84 -33.31 21.63
C PHE A 875 -1.45 -34.60 20.87
N HIS A 876 -0.16 -34.94 20.84
CA HIS A 876 0.40 -36.15 20.18
C HIS A 876 0.42 -36.11 18.65
N TYR A 877 0.30 -34.93 18.03
CA TYR A 877 0.58 -34.77 16.60
C TYR A 877 2.10 -34.82 16.33
N SER A 878 2.50 -35.34 15.15
CA SER A 878 3.91 -35.31 14.71
C SER A 878 4.39 -33.86 14.55
N ASP A 879 5.70 -33.65 14.54
CA ASP A 879 6.24 -32.31 14.33
C ASP A 879 5.82 -31.76 12.95
N GLU A 880 5.91 -32.59 11.90
CA GLU A 880 5.55 -32.17 10.54
C GLU A 880 4.06 -31.85 10.43
N LYS A 881 3.19 -32.69 11.01
CA LYS A 881 1.73 -32.46 11.00
C LYS A 881 1.35 -31.24 11.84
N SER A 882 2.01 -31.00 12.97
CA SER A 882 1.80 -29.81 13.79
C SER A 882 2.22 -28.54 13.05
N GLN A 883 3.37 -28.58 12.35
CA GLN A 883 3.84 -27.47 11.53
C GLN A 883 2.89 -27.18 10.36
N ALA A 884 2.40 -28.23 9.69
CA ALA A 884 1.45 -28.11 8.58
C ALA A 884 0.13 -27.47 9.02
N ILE A 885 -0.47 -27.93 10.11
CA ILE A 885 -1.73 -27.35 10.64
C ILE A 885 -1.52 -25.89 11.04
N THR A 886 -0.42 -25.56 11.71
CA THR A 886 -0.12 -24.16 12.09
C THR A 886 0.05 -23.26 10.87
N LYS A 887 0.81 -23.70 9.86
CA LYS A 887 0.97 -22.95 8.60
C LYS A 887 -0.38 -22.73 7.93
N LEU A 888 -1.18 -23.78 7.78
CA LEU A 888 -2.53 -23.68 7.20
C LEU A 888 -3.40 -22.69 7.98
N ALA A 889 -3.38 -22.72 9.32
CA ALA A 889 -4.22 -21.82 10.13
C ALA A 889 -3.86 -20.33 9.96
N PHE A 890 -2.58 -19.99 9.85
CA PHE A 890 -2.12 -18.59 9.81
C PHE A 890 -1.84 -18.07 8.39
N GLU A 891 -1.47 -18.91 7.45
CA GLU A 891 -1.10 -18.51 6.07
C GLU A 891 -2.28 -18.64 5.07
N SER A 892 -3.40 -19.26 5.45
CA SER A 892 -4.60 -19.36 4.61
C SER A 892 -5.06 -17.99 4.11
N GLY A 893 -5.06 -17.80 2.79
CA GLY A 893 -5.44 -16.54 2.13
C GLY A 893 -4.41 -15.40 2.24
N ARG A 894 -3.26 -15.63 2.88
CA ARG A 894 -2.24 -14.60 3.18
C ARG A 894 -0.88 -14.87 2.54
N SER A 895 -0.70 -16.01 1.89
CA SER A 895 0.52 -16.40 1.17
C SER A 895 0.18 -16.90 -0.24
N THR A 896 1.15 -16.85 -1.15
CA THR A 896 0.93 -17.27 -2.54
C THR A 896 0.53 -18.74 -2.63
N SER A 897 -0.39 -19.03 -3.55
CA SER A 897 -0.99 -20.34 -3.74
C SER A 897 0.04 -21.46 -3.97
N GLU A 898 1.06 -21.19 -4.77
CA GLU A 898 2.14 -22.16 -5.07
C GLU A 898 2.99 -22.49 -3.85
N LYS A 899 3.26 -21.49 -2.98
CA LYS A 899 4.14 -21.64 -1.82
C LYS A 899 3.49 -22.48 -0.72
N ILE A 900 2.20 -22.28 -0.46
CA ILE A 900 1.49 -23.05 0.59
C ILE A 900 1.41 -24.53 0.19
N VAL A 901 1.06 -24.83 -1.07
CA VAL A 901 0.95 -26.23 -1.51
C VAL A 901 2.31 -26.93 -1.50
N SER A 902 3.37 -26.27 -2.00
CA SER A 902 4.73 -26.84 -2.01
C SER A 902 5.28 -27.08 -0.61
N ASP A 903 4.88 -26.26 0.37
CA ASP A 903 5.32 -26.38 1.76
C ASP A 903 4.58 -27.49 2.52
N ILE A 904 3.27 -27.67 2.25
CA ILE A 904 2.43 -28.62 2.99
C ILE A 904 2.57 -30.05 2.45
N GLU A 905 2.71 -30.24 1.14
CA GLU A 905 2.84 -31.56 0.52
C GLU A 905 3.94 -32.44 1.13
N PRO A 906 5.17 -31.95 1.39
CA PRO A 906 6.22 -32.75 2.03
C PRO A 906 6.00 -32.94 3.54
N LEU A 907 5.28 -32.04 4.21
CA LEU A 907 5.08 -32.06 5.67
C LEU A 907 3.90 -32.96 6.09
N ALA A 908 2.78 -32.88 5.37
CA ALA A 908 1.56 -33.63 5.71
C ALA A 908 0.73 -33.88 4.43
N PRO A 909 1.01 -34.96 3.69
CA PRO A 909 0.32 -35.27 2.43
C PRO A 909 -1.21 -35.39 2.55
N ALA A 910 -1.72 -35.78 3.72
CA ALA A 910 -3.15 -35.87 3.99
C ALA A 910 -3.85 -34.49 3.95
N LEU A 911 -3.12 -33.40 4.24
CA LEU A 911 -3.63 -32.03 4.25
C LEU A 911 -3.44 -31.32 2.90
N THR A 912 -2.89 -31.98 1.88
CA THR A 912 -2.69 -31.38 0.55
C THR A 912 -4.02 -30.99 -0.11
N ASN A 913 -5.10 -31.75 0.16
CA ASN A 913 -6.44 -31.39 -0.33
C ASN A 913 -6.96 -30.11 0.34
N TYR A 914 -6.74 -29.96 1.65
CA TYR A 914 -7.00 -28.70 2.35
C TYR A 914 -6.21 -27.55 1.73
N ALA A 915 -4.89 -27.73 1.55
CA ALA A 915 -4.02 -26.71 0.95
C ALA A 915 -4.47 -26.31 -0.46
N ARG A 916 -4.96 -27.26 -1.26
CA ARG A 916 -5.49 -27.00 -2.60
C ARG A 916 -6.82 -26.24 -2.55
N GLU A 917 -7.72 -26.57 -1.63
CA GLU A 917 -9.02 -25.90 -1.50
C GLU A 917 -8.88 -24.41 -1.12
N ILE A 918 -7.96 -24.10 -0.20
CA ILE A 918 -7.70 -22.70 0.21
C ILE A 918 -6.92 -21.88 -0.83
N THR A 919 -6.31 -22.52 -1.83
CA THR A 919 -5.47 -21.83 -2.84
C THR A 919 -6.09 -21.81 -4.24
N GLN A 920 -6.89 -22.83 -4.59
CA GLN A 920 -7.46 -23.03 -5.92
C GLN A 920 -8.96 -23.36 -5.90
N GLY A 921 -9.53 -23.65 -4.72
CA GLY A 921 -10.92 -24.08 -4.56
C GLY A 921 -11.93 -22.93 -4.40
N GLU A 922 -13.16 -23.28 -4.03
CA GLU A 922 -14.23 -22.28 -3.78
C GLU A 922 -13.87 -21.40 -2.58
N ALA A 923 -13.18 -21.96 -1.58
CA ALA A 923 -12.72 -21.23 -0.40
C ALA A 923 -11.64 -20.19 -0.73
N ALA A 924 -10.82 -20.41 -1.77
CA ALA A 924 -9.77 -19.48 -2.18
C ALA A 924 -10.35 -18.11 -2.58
N ALA A 925 -11.42 -18.10 -3.40
CA ALA A 925 -12.07 -16.85 -3.81
C ALA A 925 -12.66 -16.08 -2.62
N VAL A 926 -13.16 -16.79 -1.61
CA VAL A 926 -13.65 -16.18 -0.36
C VAL A 926 -12.49 -15.61 0.47
N LEU A 927 -11.38 -16.34 0.55
CA LEU A 927 -10.16 -15.92 1.24
C LEU A 927 -9.50 -14.71 0.57
N ASP A 928 -9.44 -14.65 -0.77
CA ASP A 928 -8.91 -13.50 -1.52
C ASP A 928 -9.77 -12.25 -1.30
N CYS A 929 -11.10 -12.41 -1.23
CA CYS A 929 -11.99 -11.30 -0.91
C CYS A 929 -11.83 -10.85 0.55
N LEU A 930 -11.51 -11.78 1.47
CA LEU A 930 -11.31 -11.51 2.88
C LEU A 930 -9.93 -10.90 3.16
N PHE A 931 -8.88 -11.35 2.51
CA PHE A 931 -7.51 -10.88 2.68
C PHE A 931 -7.06 -10.21 1.38
N GLN A 932 -7.40 -8.94 1.22
CA GLN A 932 -6.89 -8.14 0.11
C GLN A 932 -5.40 -7.86 0.32
N SER A 933 -4.56 -8.36 -0.60
CA SER A 933 -3.11 -8.14 -0.65
C SER A 933 -2.74 -6.73 -1.10
#